data_AF-A0A3B3QS64-F1
#
_entry.id   AF-A0A3B3QS64-F1
#
_cell.length_a   1.000
_cell.length_b   1.000
_cell.length_c   1.000
_cell.angle_alpha   90.00
_cell.angle_beta   90.00
_cell.angle_gamma   90.00
#
_symmetry.space_group_name_H-M   'P 1'
#
loop_
_entity.id
_entity.type
_entity.pdbx_description
1 polymer ?
#
loop_
_entity_poly.entity_id
_entity_poly.type
_entity_poly.pdbx_seq_one_letter_code
_entity_poly.pdbx_strand_id
1 'polypeptide(L)'
;MSVSRPGKTGEVPAYTGVGGNESESFVRTMKVDTVQESGTSHMQNGGNAVINGALGHDDAGSEQRVGAKGSGAAPQVDVENNLLLDFKPGSKKQEPGSCSEALTKLSSSAALKEPEQTFQLKPEVSLAPAEHLWSTVREEPVKLRTASSGVGSAPPMTVMQMFQETVANHGHLPALVFKQEGQWVTLSYMEYYQQCRAAAKSFLKLGLERYHGVGILGFNSPEWFIADIGCIMAGGLAVGIYTTNSPEACQYVADNCEANILVVENHKQLVKILKVKDQLPHLKAIVQYKDELEQKLPNVYTWKEFMQLGVAESDDALDEIIHSQKANECCSLIYTSGTTGNPKGAMLSHDNITWVSLAAGTMTALTKGIETVVSYLPLSHIAAQVNDMWVGMRFAATTYFADPDALKGTLVNTLREVRPSTFLGVPRVWEKMQERMKSVGAKSSTLRKWFADWAKAIGLQASYNAMNGNPTVPWGHLLANNLVFKRVRDALGLDRCHSCFTGAAPITKDTLEYFMSLGIPIYELYGMSESTGPHTISWGGGFRIMSCGKELPGAQSKLDKPDVDGTGEVCFWGRHVFMGYLNMPDKTAEALDSDGWLHSGDLGRHDDDGFLYITGRIKELIITAGGENIPPVAIEDRVKEELPIVSNVMLVGDKKKFLSMLLTLKCAVDESGTPTDELSPEMVDFCRCHGVVATCISDITTLKESAVHQAIQKGVDKVNARAISNAQKIQKWTILPRDFSISGGELGPTMKLKRPVVHKMYKEEIDTFYRE
;
A
#
# COMPACT_ATOMS: atom_id res chain seq x y z
N MET A 1 13.68 -11.27 -49.76
CA MET A 1 14.33 -10.54 -50.88
C MET A 1 14.30 -9.07 -50.49
N SER A 2 15.35 -8.26 -50.57
CA SER A 2 16.72 -8.45 -51.08
C SER A 2 17.75 -7.77 -50.14
N VAL A 3 19.04 -8.11 -50.29
CA VAL A 3 20.14 -7.70 -49.40
C VAL A 3 21.01 -6.63 -50.06
N SER A 4 21.48 -5.63 -49.30
CA SER A 4 22.81 -5.02 -49.54
C SER A 4 23.36 -4.18 -48.35
N ARG A 5 24.67 -4.32 -48.17
CA ARG A 5 25.67 -3.61 -47.31
C ARG A 5 26.87 -3.31 -48.26
N PRO A 6 28.06 -2.78 -47.87
CA PRO A 6 28.49 -1.96 -46.70
C PRO A 6 29.46 -0.77 -47.02
N GLY A 7 29.85 0.02 -45.99
CA GLY A 7 31.16 0.72 -45.89
C GLY A 7 31.23 2.16 -46.42
N LYS A 8 32.25 2.99 -46.08
CA LYS A 8 33.37 2.86 -45.12
C LYS A 8 34.06 4.25 -44.91
N THR A 9 34.66 4.47 -43.71
CA THR A 9 35.84 5.33 -43.39
C THR A 9 35.87 6.86 -43.63
N GLY A 10 36.53 7.57 -42.67
CA GLY A 10 37.05 8.95 -42.76
C GLY A 10 36.32 9.95 -41.85
N GLU A 11 36.96 10.91 -41.18
CA GLU A 11 38.38 11.10 -40.80
C GLU A 11 38.45 12.13 -39.64
N VAL A 12 39.52 12.17 -38.85
CA VAL A 12 39.68 13.09 -37.70
C VAL A 12 40.62 14.24 -38.05
N PRO A 13 40.31 15.49 -37.68
CA PRO A 13 41.33 16.53 -37.49
C PRO A 13 41.57 16.79 -36.00
N ALA A 14 42.82 16.63 -35.57
CA ALA A 14 43.28 17.00 -34.24
C ALA A 14 43.50 18.52 -34.11
N TYR A 15 43.43 19.05 -32.89
CA TYR A 15 44.10 20.30 -32.53
C TYR A 15 44.97 20.09 -31.29
N THR A 16 46.23 20.46 -31.42
CA THR A 16 47.30 20.30 -30.42
C THR A 16 47.43 21.51 -29.50
N GLY A 17 47.56 21.23 -28.20
CA GLY A 17 48.57 21.84 -27.32
C GLY A 17 48.21 23.16 -26.62
N VAL A 18 48.95 23.63 -25.60
CA VAL A 18 50.19 23.14 -24.95
C VAL A 18 50.23 23.61 -23.48
N GLY A 19 50.76 22.77 -22.57
CA GLY A 19 51.33 23.20 -21.27
C GLY A 19 50.33 23.45 -20.12
N GLY A 20 50.69 23.25 -18.85
CA GLY A 20 51.93 22.69 -18.29
C GLY A 20 52.07 23.03 -16.80
N ASN A 21 52.57 22.08 -15.99
CA ASN A 21 52.80 22.18 -14.54
C ASN A 21 51.51 22.47 -13.68
N GLU A 22 51.44 22.19 -12.39
CA GLU A 22 52.45 21.69 -11.44
C GLU A 22 51.79 20.78 -10.39
N SER A 23 52.57 19.89 -9.78
CA SER A 23 52.13 19.07 -8.65
C SER A 23 52.28 19.83 -7.34
N GLU A 24 51.23 19.93 -6.53
CA GLU A 24 51.43 20.03 -5.08
C GLU A 24 50.29 19.45 -4.25
N SER A 25 50.67 18.70 -3.23
CA SER A 25 49.78 18.02 -2.29
C SER A 25 49.38 18.95 -1.14
N PHE A 26 48.08 19.05 -0.83
CA PHE A 26 47.64 19.59 0.45
C PHE A 26 46.72 18.62 1.20
N VAL A 27 47.32 17.92 2.18
CA VAL A 27 46.59 17.25 3.25
C VAL A 27 45.94 18.32 4.13
N ARG A 28 44.62 18.25 4.33
CA ARG A 28 43.94 19.10 5.32
C ARG A 28 43.17 18.25 6.34
N THR A 29 43.81 18.06 7.48
CA THR A 29 43.26 17.43 8.67
C THR A 29 42.08 18.24 9.20
N MET A 30 40.87 17.67 9.24
CA MET A 30 39.80 18.20 10.06
C MET A 30 39.97 17.72 11.50
N LYS A 31 40.11 18.66 12.43
CA LYS A 31 40.01 18.38 13.87
C LYS A 31 38.54 18.13 14.22
N VAL A 32 38.33 17.16 15.09
CA VAL A 32 37.06 16.97 15.81
C VAL A 32 37.20 17.74 17.12
N ASP A 33 36.37 18.74 17.35
CA ASP A 33 36.29 19.41 18.65
C ASP A 33 35.35 18.63 19.57
N THR A 34 35.95 18.04 20.60
CA THR A 34 35.25 17.27 21.64
C THR A 34 34.90 18.19 22.80
N VAL A 35 33.61 18.47 23.02
CA VAL A 35 33.17 19.15 24.24
C VAL A 35 33.02 18.13 25.36
N GLN A 36 33.95 18.17 26.32
CA GLN A 36 33.76 17.57 27.64
C GLN A 36 33.09 18.59 28.57
N GLU A 37 32.01 18.20 29.24
CA GLU A 37 31.66 18.80 30.54
C GLU A 37 31.61 17.71 31.62
N SER A 38 32.33 17.97 32.70
CA SER A 38 32.36 17.16 33.91
C SER A 38 32.30 18.09 35.12
N GLY A 39 31.27 17.99 35.95
CA GLY A 39 31.05 18.93 37.06
C GLY A 39 30.08 18.40 38.13
N THR A 40 30.63 17.67 39.10
CA THR A 40 29.92 17.11 40.26
C THR A 40 29.58 18.16 41.34
N SER A 41 28.42 18.04 42.03
CA SER A 41 28.34 17.58 43.45
C SER A 41 27.12 18.08 44.29
N HIS A 42 26.60 17.16 45.11
CA HIS A 42 25.97 17.23 46.44
C HIS A 42 25.06 18.40 46.91
N MET A 43 23.82 18.06 47.31
CA MET A 43 23.29 17.93 48.70
C MET A 43 21.75 17.69 48.65
N GLN A 44 20.99 17.25 49.66
CA GLN A 44 21.08 16.20 50.70
C GLN A 44 19.68 16.13 51.39
N ASN A 45 19.24 14.93 51.79
CA ASN A 45 18.36 14.59 52.94
C ASN A 45 16.82 14.85 52.99
N GLY A 46 16.12 13.82 53.51
CA GLY A 46 14.77 13.85 54.10
C GLY A 46 13.71 13.05 53.30
N GLY A 47 13.01 12.03 53.81
CA GLY A 47 13.10 11.31 55.08
C GLY A 47 11.84 10.44 55.34
N ASN A 48 12.04 9.15 55.66
CA ASN A 48 11.11 8.12 56.20
C ASN A 48 9.57 8.34 56.27
N ALA A 49 8.83 7.30 55.82
CA ALA A 49 7.80 6.65 56.65
C ALA A 49 7.54 5.19 56.21
N VAL A 50 7.38 4.28 57.19
CA VAL A 50 7.04 2.85 57.04
C VAL A 50 5.88 2.54 57.97
N ILE A 51 4.84 1.83 57.52
CA ILE A 51 3.89 1.09 58.40
C ILE A 51 3.52 -0.27 57.74
N ASN A 52 3.46 -1.32 58.57
CA ASN A 52 3.14 -2.71 58.24
C ASN A 52 1.66 -3.08 58.52
N GLY A 53 1.20 -4.20 57.96
CA GLY A 53 -0.01 -4.95 58.36
C GLY A 53 -0.57 -5.76 57.17
N ALA A 54 -0.41 -7.08 56.97
CA ALA A 54 -0.18 -8.27 57.81
C ALA A 54 -1.46 -9.01 58.29
N LEU A 55 -1.49 -10.33 58.02
CA LEU A 55 -2.44 -11.38 58.47
C LEU A 55 -3.84 -11.38 57.80
N GLY A 56 -4.48 -12.52 57.49
CA GLY A 56 -4.06 -13.94 57.57
C GLY A 56 -5.25 -14.93 57.70
N HIS A 57 -5.05 -16.20 57.33
CA HIS A 57 -5.94 -17.39 57.51
C HIS A 57 -7.23 -17.46 56.64
N ASP A 58 -7.39 -18.45 55.74
CA ASP A 58 -7.80 -19.89 55.90
C ASP A 58 -9.33 -20.03 55.66
N ASP A 59 -9.92 -21.16 55.24
CA ASP A 59 -9.51 -22.57 55.30
C ASP A 59 -10.12 -23.42 54.16
N ALA A 60 -9.82 -24.73 54.12
CA ALA A 60 -10.11 -25.69 53.06
C ALA A 60 -11.52 -26.34 53.10
N GLY A 61 -11.87 -27.10 52.03
CA GLY A 61 -13.06 -27.96 52.01
C GLY A 61 -13.22 -28.78 50.70
N SER A 62 -13.05 -30.09 50.77
CA SER A 62 -13.12 -31.04 49.63
C SER A 62 -14.33 -32.00 49.72
N GLU A 63 -14.43 -32.92 48.75
CA GLU A 63 -15.33 -34.11 48.66
C GLU A 63 -16.71 -33.90 47.97
N GLN A 64 -17.39 -34.91 47.42
CA GLN A 64 -17.07 -36.05 46.54
C GLN A 64 -18.41 -36.77 46.20
N ARG A 65 -18.64 -37.06 44.89
CA ARG A 65 -19.11 -38.37 44.35
C ARG A 65 -20.61 -38.83 44.38
N VAL A 66 -20.96 -39.63 43.35
CA VAL A 66 -22.12 -40.56 43.16
C VAL A 66 -23.51 -39.92 42.88
N GLY A 67 -24.39 -40.42 42.00
CA GLY A 67 -24.27 -41.46 40.94
C GLY A 67 -25.60 -41.90 40.26
N ALA A 68 -25.52 -42.20 38.96
CA ALA A 68 -26.14 -43.29 38.17
C ALA A 68 -27.64 -43.73 38.27
N LYS A 69 -28.31 -43.81 37.10
CA LYS A 69 -29.36 -44.77 36.61
C LYS A 69 -29.84 -44.31 35.20
N GLY A 70 -30.09 -45.12 34.17
CA GLY A 70 -29.87 -46.56 33.89
C GLY A 70 -30.33 -46.94 32.45
N SER A 71 -29.81 -48.05 31.90
CA SER A 71 -30.27 -48.88 30.72
C SER A 71 -31.49 -48.40 29.90
N GLY A 72 -31.51 -48.29 28.56
CA GLY A 72 -31.02 -49.14 27.45
C GLY A 72 -31.85 -48.82 26.18
N ALA A 73 -31.76 -49.43 24.99
CA ALA A 73 -30.95 -50.52 24.42
C ALA A 73 -30.82 -50.33 22.87
N ALA A 74 -30.44 -51.35 22.08
CA ALA A 74 -30.31 -51.31 20.60
C ALA A 74 -31.04 -52.50 19.92
N PRO A 75 -31.33 -52.52 18.58
CA PRO A 75 -30.30 -52.79 17.55
C PRO A 75 -30.49 -52.14 16.13
N GLN A 76 -29.42 -52.26 15.31
CA GLN A 76 -29.29 -52.31 13.82
C GLN A 76 -30.35 -51.63 12.90
N VAL A 77 -30.01 -50.57 12.14
CA VAL A 77 -29.32 -50.53 10.81
C VAL A 77 -30.16 -51.06 9.62
N ASP A 78 -30.71 -50.17 8.77
CA ASP A 78 -30.24 -49.99 7.37
C ASP A 78 -30.90 -48.80 6.59
N VAL A 79 -30.09 -48.23 5.68
CA VAL A 79 -30.29 -47.39 4.46
C VAL A 79 -31.67 -46.73 4.14
N GLU A 80 -31.71 -45.39 3.97
CA GLU A 80 -31.98 -44.68 2.68
C GLU A 80 -32.05 -43.14 2.79
N ASN A 81 -31.98 -42.45 1.64
CA ASN A 81 -31.91 -40.98 1.50
C ASN A 81 -33.23 -40.25 1.79
N ASN A 82 -33.15 -39.03 2.34
CA ASN A 82 -34.02 -37.87 2.02
C ASN A 82 -33.32 -36.59 2.52
N LEU A 83 -33.06 -35.57 1.68
CA LEU A 83 -33.98 -34.55 1.15
C LEU A 83 -34.41 -33.49 2.19
N LEU A 84 -33.90 -32.26 2.00
CA LEU A 84 -34.70 -31.03 1.80
C LEU A 84 -35.96 -30.82 2.69
N LEU A 85 -35.94 -29.82 3.59
CA LEU A 85 -36.73 -28.57 3.51
C LEU A 85 -36.82 -27.77 4.84
N ASP A 86 -37.04 -26.46 4.67
CA ASP A 86 -37.80 -25.50 5.50
C ASP A 86 -37.64 -25.40 7.02
N PHE A 87 -37.33 -24.17 7.46
CA PHE A 87 -37.83 -23.63 8.73
C PHE A 87 -38.43 -22.22 8.52
N LYS A 88 -39.72 -22.06 8.88
CA LYS A 88 -40.38 -20.76 9.02
C LYS A 88 -40.10 -20.16 10.42
N PRO A 89 -40.08 -18.83 10.56
CA PRO A 89 -39.72 -18.17 11.82
C PRO A 89 -40.89 -18.11 12.82
N GLY A 90 -40.57 -18.25 14.11
CA GLY A 90 -41.48 -17.99 15.22
C GLY A 90 -41.49 -16.52 15.63
N SER A 91 -42.67 -15.95 15.86
CA SER A 91 -42.85 -14.53 16.19
C SER A 91 -42.78 -14.24 17.70
N LYS A 92 -42.05 -13.19 18.08
CA LYS A 92 -42.35 -12.40 19.29
C LYS A 92 -42.15 -10.91 18.98
N LYS A 93 -43.17 -10.11 19.28
CA LYS A 93 -43.13 -8.64 19.15
C LYS A 93 -42.38 -8.02 20.33
N GLN A 94 -41.55 -7.03 20.04
CA GLN A 94 -41.21 -5.92 20.93
C GLN A 94 -41.17 -4.65 20.07
N GLU A 95 -41.84 -3.59 20.52
CA GLU A 95 -41.93 -2.31 19.80
C GLU A 95 -40.79 -1.38 20.24
N PRO A 96 -40.02 -0.78 19.31
CA PRO A 96 -39.21 0.39 19.55
C PRO A 96 -39.92 1.66 19.05
N GLY A 97 -39.92 2.72 19.85
CA GLY A 97 -40.65 3.96 19.57
C GLY A 97 -39.96 4.91 18.58
N SER A 98 -40.78 5.72 17.90
CA SER A 98 -40.55 7.12 17.52
C SER A 98 -39.08 7.58 17.32
N CYS A 99 -38.44 7.13 16.25
CA CYS A 99 -37.20 7.77 15.73
C CYS A 99 -37.12 7.79 14.19
N SER A 100 -37.81 6.88 13.51
CA SER A 100 -37.77 6.74 12.03
C SER A 100 -38.43 7.91 11.27
N GLU A 101 -39.56 8.46 11.75
CA GLU A 101 -40.38 9.38 10.95
C GLU A 101 -39.75 10.76 10.66
N ALA A 102 -38.73 11.19 11.44
CA ALA A 102 -38.13 12.51 11.28
C ALA A 102 -37.16 12.60 10.08
N LEU A 103 -36.52 11.49 9.71
CA LEU A 103 -35.59 11.44 8.58
C LEU A 103 -36.31 11.18 7.25
N THR A 104 -37.34 10.33 7.23
CA THR A 104 -38.10 10.03 6.00
C THR A 104 -38.95 11.21 5.52
N LYS A 105 -39.32 12.15 6.40
CA LYS A 105 -40.09 13.36 6.04
C LYS A 105 -39.25 14.45 5.35
N LEU A 106 -37.93 14.34 5.36
CA LEU A 106 -37.04 15.20 4.55
C LEU A 106 -36.86 14.68 3.11
N SER A 107 -37.18 13.41 2.83
CA SER A 107 -37.00 12.78 1.50
C SER A 107 -38.29 12.56 0.72
N SER A 108 -39.44 13.08 1.18
CA SER A 108 -40.77 12.71 0.62
C SER A 108 -41.83 13.82 0.63
N SER A 109 -41.45 15.09 0.39
CA SER A 109 -42.45 16.17 0.21
C SER A 109 -42.03 17.35 -0.69
N ALA A 110 -41.40 17.07 -1.83
CA ALA A 110 -41.46 17.93 -3.01
C ALA A 110 -40.98 17.13 -4.22
N ALA A 111 -41.74 17.15 -5.32
CA ALA A 111 -41.19 16.82 -6.63
C ALA A 111 -40.32 18.00 -7.07
N LEU A 112 -39.11 18.10 -6.51
CA LEU A 112 -38.08 18.97 -7.05
C LEU A 112 -37.84 18.51 -8.48
N LYS A 113 -38.16 19.38 -9.45
CA LYS A 113 -37.57 19.27 -10.78
C LYS A 113 -36.06 19.24 -10.56
N GLU A 114 -35.38 18.22 -11.07
CA GLU A 114 -33.92 18.24 -11.13
C GLU A 114 -33.53 19.57 -11.79
N PRO A 115 -32.76 20.44 -11.11
CA PRO A 115 -32.17 21.56 -11.80
C PRO A 115 -31.19 20.96 -12.80
N GLU A 116 -31.40 21.21 -14.09
CA GLU A 116 -30.37 20.98 -15.11
C GLU A 116 -29.20 21.93 -14.79
N GLN A 117 -28.33 21.52 -13.85
CA GLN A 117 -27.05 22.16 -13.57
C GLN A 117 -26.19 21.98 -14.82
N THR A 118 -26.36 22.91 -15.75
CA THR A 118 -25.61 22.99 -16.98
C THR A 118 -24.21 23.43 -16.59
N PHE A 119 -23.32 22.45 -16.37
CA PHE A 119 -21.90 22.71 -16.15
C PHE A 119 -21.37 23.48 -17.36
N GLN A 120 -21.19 24.79 -17.21
CA GLN A 120 -20.42 25.58 -18.17
C GLN A 120 -18.95 25.20 -18.01
N LEU A 121 -18.58 24.08 -18.64
CA LEU A 121 -17.19 23.63 -18.79
C LEU A 121 -16.42 24.69 -19.57
N LYS A 122 -15.86 25.68 -18.86
CA LYS A 122 -15.00 26.71 -19.44
C LYS A 122 -13.74 26.02 -20.00
N PRO A 123 -13.52 26.05 -21.33
CA PRO A 123 -12.49 25.22 -21.96
C PRO A 123 -11.06 25.76 -21.80
N GLU A 124 -10.89 27.01 -21.32
CA GLU A 124 -9.57 27.60 -21.13
C GLU A 124 -8.94 27.19 -19.81
N VAL A 125 -8.11 26.15 -19.90
CA VAL A 125 -7.15 25.77 -18.85
C VAL A 125 -6.07 26.84 -18.77
N SER A 126 -6.07 27.61 -17.68
CA SER A 126 -4.96 28.49 -17.32
C SER A 126 -3.95 27.74 -16.46
N LEU A 127 -2.68 27.76 -16.85
CA LEU A 127 -1.56 27.47 -15.97
C LEU A 127 -1.14 28.76 -15.27
N ALA A 128 -0.69 28.67 -14.02
CA ALA A 128 0.04 29.75 -13.39
C ALA A 128 1.43 29.89 -14.06
N PRO A 129 1.98 31.11 -14.23
CA PRO A 129 3.34 31.29 -14.72
C PRO A 129 4.36 30.57 -13.80
N ALA A 130 5.23 29.74 -14.39
CA ALA A 130 6.24 28.99 -13.67
C ALA A 130 7.49 28.76 -14.54
N GLU A 131 8.67 29.06 -13.99
CA GLU A 131 9.94 28.89 -14.71
C GLU A 131 10.64 27.56 -14.35
N HIS A 132 10.47 27.09 -13.11
CA HIS A 132 11.15 25.92 -12.55
C HIS A 132 10.30 24.63 -12.63
N LEU A 133 10.95 23.48 -12.81
CA LEU A 133 10.30 22.16 -12.92
C LEU A 133 9.92 21.55 -11.55
N TRP A 134 10.29 22.22 -10.46
CA TRP A 134 10.05 21.82 -9.08
C TRP A 134 10.01 23.05 -8.16
N SER A 135 9.41 22.90 -6.98
CA SER A 135 9.48 23.83 -5.86
C SER A 135 9.38 23.04 -4.54
N THR A 136 9.72 23.68 -3.42
CA THR A 136 9.46 23.18 -2.06
C THR A 136 8.49 24.06 -1.27
N VAL A 137 7.92 25.07 -1.93
CA VAL A 137 6.97 26.05 -1.42
C VAL A 137 5.59 25.67 -1.96
N ARG A 138 4.57 25.63 -1.10
CA ARG A 138 3.24 25.08 -1.44
C ARG A 138 2.40 26.02 -2.32
N GLU A 139 2.67 27.31 -2.22
CA GLU A 139 2.06 28.39 -3.00
C GLU A 139 2.64 28.48 -4.43
N GLU A 140 3.83 27.92 -4.65
CA GLU A 140 4.56 28.08 -5.92
C GLU A 140 4.11 27.05 -6.97
N PRO A 141 3.69 27.50 -8.17
CA PRO A 141 3.39 26.60 -9.27
C PRO A 141 4.66 26.07 -9.95
N VAL A 142 4.56 24.91 -10.59
CA VAL A 142 5.68 24.32 -11.36
C VAL A 142 5.47 24.36 -12.87
N LYS A 143 6.57 24.33 -13.61
CA LYS A 143 6.58 24.11 -15.05
C LYS A 143 6.30 22.63 -15.34
N LEU A 144 5.27 22.36 -16.14
CA LEU A 144 4.88 20.99 -16.47
C LEU A 144 5.84 20.34 -17.47
N ARG A 145 6.10 19.04 -17.29
CA ARG A 145 6.95 18.20 -18.16
C ARG A 145 6.17 17.68 -19.38
N THR A 146 5.56 18.58 -20.15
CA THR A 146 4.69 18.22 -21.29
C THR A 146 5.46 17.60 -22.45
N ALA A 147 4.89 16.56 -23.06
CA ALA A 147 5.43 15.98 -24.31
C ALA A 147 4.90 16.75 -25.53
N SER A 148 5.54 16.57 -26.68
CA SER A 148 5.11 17.15 -27.97
C SER A 148 3.95 16.43 -28.64
N SER A 149 3.64 15.19 -28.21
CA SER A 149 2.57 14.37 -28.80
C SER A 149 2.06 13.29 -27.83
N GLY A 150 0.93 12.65 -28.20
CA GLY A 150 0.33 11.55 -27.45
C GLY A 150 -0.30 11.97 -26.12
N VAL A 151 -0.44 11.04 -25.19
CA VAL A 151 -1.05 11.31 -23.87
C VAL A 151 -0.22 12.32 -23.05
N GLY A 152 1.10 12.37 -23.26
CA GLY A 152 1.98 13.38 -22.65
C GLY A 152 1.66 14.82 -23.07
N SER A 153 1.04 15.03 -24.24
CA SER A 153 0.61 16.34 -24.75
C SER A 153 -0.88 16.63 -24.54
N ALA A 154 -1.61 15.82 -23.77
CA ALA A 154 -3.01 16.10 -23.43
C ALA A 154 -3.12 17.44 -22.68
N PRO A 155 -4.18 18.26 -22.88
CA PRO A 155 -4.36 19.49 -22.12
C PRO A 155 -4.27 19.22 -20.59
N PRO A 156 -3.48 20.01 -19.83
CA PRO A 156 -3.54 19.99 -18.37
C PRO A 156 -4.96 20.26 -17.86
N MET A 157 -5.29 19.81 -16.66
CA MET A 157 -6.58 20.15 -16.04
C MET A 157 -6.52 20.06 -14.52
N THR A 158 -7.35 20.84 -13.83
CA THR A 158 -7.50 20.70 -12.38
C THR A 158 -8.30 19.44 -12.03
N VAL A 159 -8.14 18.94 -10.80
CA VAL A 159 -8.96 17.83 -10.28
C VAL A 159 -10.45 18.18 -10.34
N MET A 160 -10.82 19.46 -10.18
CA MET A 160 -12.22 19.90 -10.27
C MET A 160 -12.75 19.91 -11.71
N GLN A 161 -11.94 20.31 -12.70
CA GLN A 161 -12.32 20.16 -14.10
C GLN A 161 -12.51 18.68 -14.47
N MET A 162 -11.66 17.79 -13.96
CA MET A 162 -11.79 16.34 -14.16
C MET A 162 -13.09 15.81 -13.54
N PHE A 163 -13.41 16.20 -12.30
CA PHE A 163 -14.63 15.79 -11.63
C PHE A 163 -15.88 16.34 -12.33
N GLN A 164 -15.88 17.63 -12.71
CA GLN A 164 -16.98 18.28 -13.42
C GLN A 164 -17.22 17.66 -14.81
N GLU A 165 -16.17 17.28 -15.55
CA GLU A 165 -16.30 16.51 -16.80
C GLU A 165 -17.00 15.18 -16.54
N THR A 166 -16.61 14.46 -15.48
CA THR A 166 -17.26 13.19 -15.11
C THR A 166 -18.72 13.39 -14.68
N VAL A 167 -19.04 14.38 -13.86
CA VAL A 167 -20.42 14.61 -13.40
C VAL A 167 -21.33 15.07 -14.55
N ALA A 168 -20.83 15.92 -15.46
CA ALA A 168 -21.59 16.37 -16.62
C ALA A 168 -21.96 15.22 -17.59
N ASN A 169 -21.09 14.22 -17.73
CA ASN A 169 -21.31 13.08 -18.66
C ASN A 169 -21.91 11.83 -17.97
N HIS A 170 -21.66 11.65 -16.68
CA HIS A 170 -21.89 10.40 -15.94
C HIS A 170 -22.48 10.62 -14.53
N GLY A 171 -23.00 11.81 -14.22
CA GLY A 171 -23.48 12.18 -12.88
C GLY A 171 -24.52 11.23 -12.26
N HIS A 172 -25.30 10.53 -13.08
CA HIS A 172 -26.30 9.55 -12.65
C HIS A 172 -25.73 8.16 -12.35
N LEU A 173 -24.47 7.87 -12.70
CA LEU A 173 -23.85 6.57 -12.45
C LEU A 173 -23.41 6.43 -10.98
N PRO A 174 -23.42 5.21 -10.40
CA PRO A 174 -22.89 4.95 -9.07
C PRO A 174 -21.39 5.32 -8.97
N ALA A 175 -21.05 6.18 -8.01
CA ALA A 175 -19.68 6.55 -7.69
C ALA A 175 -19.15 5.78 -6.49
N LEU A 176 -19.84 5.88 -5.34
CA LEU A 176 -19.37 5.37 -4.05
C LEU A 176 -20.39 4.41 -3.46
N VAL A 177 -19.97 3.22 -3.04
CA VAL A 177 -20.87 2.19 -2.48
C VAL A 177 -20.28 1.64 -1.17
N PHE A 178 -21.03 1.74 -0.07
CA PHE A 178 -20.54 1.45 1.28
C PHE A 178 -21.62 0.77 2.14
N LYS A 179 -21.23 0.11 3.22
CA LYS A 179 -22.19 -0.53 4.14
C LYS A 179 -22.64 0.44 5.24
N GLN A 180 -23.94 0.63 5.39
CA GLN A 180 -24.58 1.28 6.53
C GLN A 180 -25.58 0.28 7.15
N GLU A 181 -25.46 0.03 8.46
CA GLU A 181 -26.28 -0.98 9.18
C GLU A 181 -26.30 -2.37 8.49
N GLY A 182 -25.20 -2.73 7.81
CA GLY A 182 -25.04 -3.98 7.06
C GLY A 182 -25.69 -4.00 5.67
N GLN A 183 -26.34 -2.92 5.23
CA GLN A 183 -26.91 -2.76 3.89
C GLN A 183 -26.01 -1.90 3.00
N TRP A 184 -25.96 -2.20 1.71
CA TRP A 184 -25.24 -1.39 0.73
C TRP A 184 -26.00 -0.10 0.41
N VAL A 185 -25.37 1.04 0.66
CA VAL A 185 -25.81 2.38 0.28
C VAL A 185 -24.93 2.88 -0.86
N THR A 186 -25.53 3.55 -1.83
CA THR A 186 -24.88 4.05 -3.04
C THR A 186 -25.03 5.57 -3.12
N LEU A 187 -23.96 6.27 -3.49
CA LEU A 187 -24.00 7.64 -3.97
C LEU A 187 -23.67 7.65 -5.46
N SER A 188 -24.48 8.36 -6.24
CA SER A 188 -24.16 8.72 -7.62
C SER A 188 -23.01 9.72 -7.70
N TYR A 189 -22.42 9.89 -8.89
CA TYR A 189 -21.40 10.91 -9.14
C TYR A 189 -21.90 12.34 -8.83
N MET A 190 -23.18 12.63 -9.08
CA MET A 190 -23.81 13.90 -8.73
C MET A 190 -23.94 14.09 -7.21
N GLU A 191 -24.44 13.10 -6.48
CA GLU A 191 -24.57 13.17 -5.02
C GLU A 191 -23.20 13.28 -4.34
N TYR A 192 -22.20 12.53 -4.83
CA TYR A 192 -20.82 12.64 -4.36
C TYR A 192 -20.26 14.06 -4.59
N TYR A 193 -20.47 14.65 -5.78
CA TYR A 193 -20.05 16.02 -6.07
C TYR A 193 -20.75 17.06 -5.19
N GLN A 194 -22.05 16.90 -4.94
CA GLN A 194 -22.81 17.78 -4.05
C GLN A 194 -22.32 17.70 -2.59
N GLN A 195 -22.03 16.49 -2.08
CA GLN A 195 -21.45 16.32 -0.74
C GLN A 195 -20.04 16.91 -0.65
N CYS A 196 -19.21 16.76 -1.68
CA CYS A 196 -17.91 17.42 -1.77
C CYS A 196 -18.02 18.95 -1.67
N ARG A 197 -18.97 19.56 -2.40
CA ARG A 197 -19.21 21.01 -2.30
C ARG A 197 -19.69 21.43 -0.90
N ALA A 198 -20.58 20.66 -0.29
CA ALA A 198 -21.04 20.94 1.08
C ALA A 198 -19.89 20.86 2.10
N ALA A 199 -19.00 19.87 1.97
CA ALA A 199 -17.78 19.76 2.78
C ALA A 199 -16.84 20.94 2.53
N ALA A 200 -16.61 21.33 1.26
CA ALA A 200 -15.79 22.49 0.90
C ALA A 200 -16.29 23.79 1.55
N LYS A 201 -17.59 24.09 1.43
CA LYS A 201 -18.22 25.25 2.10
C LYS A 201 -18.09 25.18 3.62
N SER A 202 -18.16 23.99 4.20
CA SER A 202 -17.99 23.78 5.64
C SER A 202 -16.55 23.95 6.10
N PHE A 203 -15.56 23.58 5.28
CA PHE A 203 -14.14 23.88 5.54
C PHE A 203 -13.86 25.39 5.47
N LEU A 204 -14.39 26.10 4.48
CA LEU A 204 -14.31 27.57 4.40
C LEU A 204 -14.95 28.22 5.64
N LYS A 205 -16.10 27.71 6.10
CA LYS A 205 -16.75 28.19 7.33
C LYS A 205 -15.94 27.95 8.60
N LEU A 206 -15.20 26.85 8.67
CA LEU A 206 -14.24 26.57 9.74
C LEU A 206 -12.91 27.34 9.59
N GLY A 207 -12.80 28.18 8.55
CA GLY A 207 -11.67 29.07 8.33
C GLY A 207 -10.49 28.41 7.65
N LEU A 208 -10.68 27.37 6.82
CA LEU A 208 -9.62 26.84 5.97
C LEU A 208 -9.07 27.93 5.05
N GLU A 209 -7.77 28.18 5.14
CA GLU A 209 -7.05 29.09 4.25
C GLU A 209 -6.47 28.34 3.04
N ARG A 210 -6.30 29.04 1.91
CA ARG A 210 -5.66 28.47 0.71
C ARG A 210 -4.28 27.92 1.06
N TYR A 211 -3.91 26.81 0.45
CA TYR A 211 -2.65 26.08 0.65
C TYR A 211 -2.36 25.57 2.08
N HIS A 212 -3.30 25.66 3.02
CA HIS A 212 -3.16 25.00 4.32
C HIS A 212 -3.73 23.57 4.30
N GLY A 213 -3.19 22.69 5.14
CA GLY A 213 -3.59 21.29 5.19
C GLY A 213 -5.01 21.07 5.76
N VAL A 214 -5.73 20.11 5.16
CA VAL A 214 -6.75 19.32 5.85
C VAL A 214 -6.21 17.90 6.02
N GLY A 215 -5.91 17.52 7.26
CA GLY A 215 -5.36 16.21 7.59
C GLY A 215 -6.46 15.18 7.85
N ILE A 216 -6.46 14.07 7.10
CA ILE A 216 -7.51 13.05 7.11
C ILE A 216 -6.95 11.76 7.70
N LEU A 217 -7.37 11.43 8.93
CA LEU A 217 -6.89 10.32 9.75
C LEU A 217 -7.99 9.27 9.96
N GLY A 218 -8.05 8.29 9.07
CA GLY A 218 -9.09 7.26 9.11
C GLY A 218 -8.92 6.15 8.07
N PHE A 219 -9.71 5.08 8.23
CA PHE A 219 -9.84 4.04 7.20
C PHE A 219 -10.71 4.50 6.02
N ASN A 220 -10.64 3.72 4.93
CA ASN A 220 -11.33 3.99 3.68
C ASN A 220 -12.85 4.13 3.88
N SER A 221 -13.41 5.29 3.54
CA SER A 221 -14.85 5.55 3.61
C SER A 221 -15.26 6.66 2.63
N PRO A 222 -16.57 6.85 2.37
CA PRO A 222 -17.06 7.97 1.57
C PRO A 222 -16.68 9.33 2.18
N GLU A 223 -16.71 9.47 3.51
CA GLU A 223 -16.34 10.71 4.20
C GLU A 223 -14.87 11.06 3.99
N TRP A 224 -13.99 10.06 3.87
CA TRP A 224 -12.58 10.26 3.51
C TRP A 224 -12.47 10.90 2.11
N PHE A 225 -13.16 10.31 1.11
CA PHE A 225 -13.20 10.81 -0.27
C PHE A 225 -13.79 12.23 -0.35
N ILE A 226 -14.90 12.47 0.36
CA ILE A 226 -15.60 13.76 0.42
C ILE A 226 -14.73 14.83 1.11
N ALA A 227 -13.99 14.48 2.16
CA ALA A 227 -13.07 15.39 2.84
C ALA A 227 -11.86 15.76 1.97
N ASP A 228 -11.29 14.80 1.23
CA ASP A 228 -10.14 15.03 0.34
C ASP A 228 -10.52 15.98 -0.81
N ILE A 229 -11.54 15.64 -1.60
CA ILE A 229 -12.01 16.52 -2.68
C ILE A 229 -12.61 17.83 -2.15
N GLY A 230 -13.33 17.79 -1.02
CA GLY A 230 -13.88 19.01 -0.40
C GLY A 230 -12.79 20.00 0.04
N CYS A 231 -11.65 19.50 0.54
CA CYS A 231 -10.47 20.31 0.83
C CYS A 231 -9.93 20.98 -0.43
N ILE A 232 -9.73 20.20 -1.51
CA ILE A 232 -9.21 20.71 -2.78
C ILE A 232 -10.20 21.71 -3.40
N MET A 233 -11.52 21.49 -3.32
CA MET A 233 -12.53 22.45 -3.77
C MET A 233 -12.41 23.80 -3.04
N ALA A 234 -12.13 23.77 -1.74
CA ALA A 234 -11.88 24.96 -0.92
C ALA A 234 -10.48 25.57 -1.09
N GLY A 235 -9.62 25.00 -1.96
CA GLY A 235 -8.25 25.49 -2.21
C GLY A 235 -7.23 25.14 -1.14
N GLY A 236 -7.55 24.22 -0.23
CA GLY A 236 -6.61 23.65 0.73
C GLY A 236 -5.78 22.51 0.13
N LEU A 237 -4.86 21.97 0.94
CA LEU A 237 -4.08 20.78 0.60
C LEU A 237 -4.69 19.55 1.28
N ALA A 238 -5.09 18.55 0.50
CA ALA A 238 -5.58 17.29 1.07
C ALA A 238 -4.41 16.42 1.56
N VAL A 239 -4.46 15.97 2.82
CA VAL A 239 -3.33 15.29 3.48
C VAL A 239 -3.78 14.01 4.18
N GLY A 240 -3.43 12.85 3.63
CA GLY A 240 -3.73 11.57 4.29
C GLY A 240 -2.78 11.24 5.43
N ILE A 241 -3.30 10.90 6.61
CA ILE A 241 -2.53 10.49 7.80
C ILE A 241 -2.85 9.02 8.13
N TYR A 242 -1.82 8.18 8.27
CA TYR A 242 -2.01 6.75 8.54
C TYR A 242 -2.65 6.50 9.92
N THR A 243 -3.68 5.66 9.97
CA THR A 243 -4.36 5.23 11.21
C THR A 243 -3.46 4.51 12.20
N THR A 244 -2.29 4.05 11.76
CA THR A 244 -1.23 3.41 12.57
C THR A 244 -0.22 4.40 13.16
N ASN A 245 -0.22 5.67 12.77
CA ASN A 245 0.68 6.68 13.33
C ASN A 245 0.43 6.89 14.85
N SER A 246 1.51 7.17 15.58
CA SER A 246 1.44 7.63 16.98
C SER A 246 0.96 9.08 17.05
N PRO A 247 0.55 9.60 18.23
CA PRO A 247 0.20 11.01 18.39
C PRO A 247 1.28 11.97 17.88
N GLU A 248 2.55 11.67 18.13
CA GLU A 248 3.72 12.48 17.76
C GLU A 248 3.94 12.45 16.23
N ALA A 249 3.75 11.29 15.60
CA ALA A 249 3.79 11.18 14.13
C ALA A 249 2.58 11.87 13.46
N CYS A 250 1.42 11.95 14.12
CA CYS A 250 0.30 12.77 13.68
C CYS A 250 0.59 14.27 13.86
N GLN A 251 1.19 14.68 15.00
CA GLN A 251 1.59 16.06 15.27
C GLN A 251 2.54 16.56 14.18
N TYR A 252 3.62 15.83 13.91
CA TYR A 252 4.61 16.24 12.92
C TYR A 252 3.98 16.43 11.52
N VAL A 253 3.10 15.53 11.09
CA VAL A 253 2.42 15.64 9.78
C VAL A 253 1.48 16.84 9.74
N ALA A 254 0.68 17.05 10.79
CA ALA A 254 -0.25 18.16 10.88
C ALA A 254 0.45 19.53 11.02
N ASP A 255 1.58 19.59 11.71
CA ASP A 255 2.40 20.79 11.84
C ASP A 255 3.13 21.12 10.53
N ASN A 256 3.74 20.13 9.86
CA ASN A 256 4.50 20.34 8.63
C ASN A 256 3.66 20.81 7.43
N CYS A 257 2.36 20.50 7.38
CA CYS A 257 1.41 21.07 6.42
C CYS A 257 0.53 22.21 6.98
N GLU A 258 0.84 22.69 8.20
CA GLU A 258 0.11 23.75 8.91
C GLU A 258 -1.41 23.51 8.91
N ALA A 259 -1.80 22.28 9.25
CA ALA A 259 -3.16 21.78 9.12
C ALA A 259 -4.15 22.68 9.87
N ASN A 260 -5.02 23.34 9.10
CA ASN A 260 -6.09 24.17 9.63
C ASN A 260 -7.21 23.32 10.23
N ILE A 261 -7.46 22.14 9.66
CA ILE A 261 -8.56 21.25 10.05
C ILE A 261 -8.06 19.80 10.05
N LEU A 262 -8.48 19.02 11.04
CA LEU A 262 -8.23 17.58 11.09
C LEU A 262 -9.55 16.80 11.04
N VAL A 263 -9.69 15.93 10.05
CA VAL A 263 -10.83 15.03 9.87
C VAL A 263 -10.40 13.65 10.37
N VAL A 264 -11.02 13.16 11.42
CA VAL A 264 -10.65 11.92 12.12
C VAL A 264 -11.79 10.92 12.09
N GLU A 265 -11.50 9.64 11.95
CA GLU A 265 -12.55 8.61 11.85
C GLU A 265 -13.43 8.57 13.10
N ASN A 266 -12.85 8.26 14.26
CA ASN A 266 -13.57 7.89 15.47
C ASN A 266 -12.83 8.38 16.72
N HIS A 267 -13.41 8.15 17.90
CA HIS A 267 -12.85 8.63 19.17
C HIS A 267 -11.39 8.19 19.39
N LYS A 268 -11.01 6.98 18.97
CA LYS A 268 -9.62 6.49 19.08
C LYS A 268 -8.62 7.35 18.29
N GLN A 269 -9.01 7.86 17.12
CA GLN A 269 -8.17 8.76 16.34
C GLN A 269 -8.23 10.20 16.88
N LEU A 270 -9.41 10.66 17.32
CA LEU A 270 -9.59 11.95 17.99
C LEU A 270 -8.67 12.09 19.22
N VAL A 271 -8.61 11.09 20.09
CA VAL A 271 -7.74 11.08 21.29
C VAL A 271 -6.25 11.24 20.94
N LYS A 272 -5.77 10.73 19.80
CA LYS A 272 -4.38 10.96 19.38
C LYS A 272 -4.13 12.44 19.12
N ILE A 273 -5.05 13.10 18.41
CA ILE A 273 -4.92 14.53 18.08
C ILE A 273 -5.07 15.39 19.34
N LEU A 274 -6.03 15.07 20.23
CA LEU A 274 -6.23 15.82 21.47
C LEU A 274 -4.98 15.82 22.38
N LYS A 275 -4.18 14.75 22.39
CA LYS A 275 -2.90 14.68 23.13
C LYS A 275 -1.82 15.63 22.63
N VAL A 276 -1.93 16.12 21.40
CA VAL A 276 -0.93 16.97 20.73
C VAL A 276 -1.50 18.30 20.23
N LYS A 277 -2.78 18.58 20.51
CA LYS A 277 -3.52 19.75 20.00
C LYS A 277 -2.81 21.07 20.31
N ASP A 278 -2.24 21.20 21.52
CA ASP A 278 -1.56 22.41 21.98
C ASP A 278 -0.21 22.65 21.25
N GLN A 279 0.25 21.70 20.44
CA GLN A 279 1.45 21.76 19.59
C GLN A 279 1.11 21.96 18.11
N LEU A 280 -0.13 22.37 17.79
CA LEU A 280 -0.62 22.58 16.42
C LEU A 280 -1.19 24.01 16.29
N PRO A 281 -0.35 25.05 16.15
CA PRO A 281 -0.77 26.45 16.27
C PRO A 281 -1.73 26.91 15.16
N HIS A 282 -1.75 26.23 14.00
CA HIS A 282 -2.65 26.52 12.88
C HIS A 282 -4.00 25.80 12.99
N LEU A 283 -4.18 24.86 13.93
CA LEU A 283 -5.36 23.99 14.01
C LEU A 283 -6.60 24.73 14.54
N LYS A 284 -7.53 25.04 13.63
CA LYS A 284 -8.79 25.74 13.91
C LYS A 284 -9.89 24.79 14.38
N ALA A 285 -10.00 23.60 13.78
CA ALA A 285 -11.09 22.66 14.05
C ALA A 285 -10.72 21.17 13.88
N ILE A 286 -11.48 20.29 14.55
CA ILE A 286 -11.42 18.83 14.37
C ILE A 286 -12.82 18.31 14.05
N VAL A 287 -12.95 17.40 13.08
CA VAL A 287 -14.22 16.77 12.68
C VAL A 287 -14.10 15.26 12.87
N GLN A 288 -14.91 14.66 13.75
CA GLN A 288 -15.05 13.21 13.87
C GLN A 288 -16.14 12.72 12.92
N TYR A 289 -15.82 11.82 11.98
CA TYR A 289 -16.77 11.44 10.93
C TYR A 289 -17.60 10.18 11.19
N LYS A 290 -17.21 9.36 12.17
CA LYS A 290 -17.90 8.13 12.59
C LYS A 290 -18.19 8.17 14.08
N ASP A 291 -19.32 7.58 14.46
CA ASP A 291 -19.84 7.52 15.83
C ASP A 291 -20.14 8.91 16.44
N GLU A 292 -20.92 8.95 17.51
CA GLU A 292 -21.15 10.20 18.26
C GLU A 292 -19.88 10.62 19.03
N LEU A 293 -19.79 11.90 19.39
CA LEU A 293 -18.70 12.40 20.24
C LEU A 293 -18.93 11.95 21.70
N GLU A 294 -18.02 11.15 22.26
CA GLU A 294 -18.04 10.79 23.69
C GLU A 294 -18.06 12.01 24.61
N GLN A 295 -17.40 13.10 24.20
CA GLN A 295 -17.45 14.40 24.85
C GLN A 295 -17.44 15.51 23.79
N LYS A 296 -18.41 16.43 23.88
CA LYS A 296 -18.42 17.66 23.07
C LYS A 296 -17.35 18.63 23.60
N LEU A 297 -16.43 19.03 22.73
CA LEU A 297 -15.34 19.96 23.03
C LEU A 297 -15.39 21.19 22.10
N PRO A 298 -14.83 22.35 22.51
CA PRO A 298 -14.71 23.51 21.64
C PRO A 298 -13.94 23.18 20.34
N ASN A 299 -14.51 23.62 19.22
CA ASN A 299 -14.05 23.39 17.85
C ASN A 299 -13.89 21.90 17.46
N VAL A 300 -14.64 21.00 18.12
CA VAL A 300 -14.76 19.60 17.73
C VAL A 300 -16.19 19.32 17.28
N TYR A 301 -16.36 18.77 16.08
CA TYR A 301 -17.65 18.58 15.40
C TYR A 301 -17.86 17.11 15.00
N THR A 302 -19.11 16.65 14.96
CA THR A 302 -19.47 15.42 14.22
C THR A 302 -19.53 15.69 12.71
N TRP A 303 -19.53 14.65 11.87
CA TRP A 303 -19.77 14.81 10.42
C TRP A 303 -21.04 15.60 10.13
N LYS A 304 -22.12 15.29 10.83
CA LYS A 304 -23.44 15.90 10.64
C LYS A 304 -23.44 17.38 10.99
N GLU A 305 -22.78 17.76 12.09
CA GLU A 305 -22.59 19.16 12.44
C GLU A 305 -21.74 19.87 11.39
N PHE A 306 -20.61 19.27 11.00
CA PHE A 306 -19.70 19.79 9.99
C PHE A 306 -20.41 20.08 8.68
N MET A 307 -21.10 19.10 8.08
CA MET A 307 -21.82 19.23 6.81
C MET A 307 -22.93 20.29 6.84
N GLN A 308 -23.44 20.65 8.03
CA GLN A 308 -24.44 21.70 8.21
C GLN A 308 -23.85 23.11 8.27
N LEU A 309 -22.55 23.28 8.62
CA LEU A 309 -21.91 24.59 8.76
C LEU A 309 -21.86 25.36 7.43
N GLY A 310 -21.54 24.68 6.33
CA GLY A 310 -21.41 25.28 5.00
C GLY A 310 -22.72 25.62 4.29
N VAL A 311 -23.88 25.29 4.86
CA VAL A 311 -25.19 25.48 4.19
C VAL A 311 -25.52 26.95 3.94
N ALA A 312 -25.05 27.85 4.80
CA ALA A 312 -25.25 29.29 4.65
C ALA A 312 -24.18 30.00 3.79
N GLU A 313 -23.13 29.28 3.37
CA GLU A 313 -22.06 29.86 2.55
C GLU A 313 -22.44 29.89 1.08
N SER A 314 -21.99 30.93 0.36
CA SER A 314 -22.32 31.15 -1.04
C SER A 314 -21.69 30.10 -1.95
N ASP A 315 -22.48 29.57 -2.89
CA ASP A 315 -21.95 28.72 -3.97
C ASP A 315 -21.07 29.51 -4.94
N ASP A 316 -21.39 30.79 -5.20
CA ASP A 316 -20.57 31.67 -6.06
C ASP A 316 -19.16 31.86 -5.48
N ALA A 317 -19.03 32.02 -4.16
CA ALA A 317 -17.74 32.21 -3.50
C ALA A 317 -16.87 30.93 -3.55
N LEU A 318 -17.50 29.74 -3.43
CA LEU A 318 -16.81 28.48 -3.65
C LEU A 318 -16.39 28.34 -5.13
N ASP A 319 -17.26 28.72 -6.07
CA ASP A 319 -16.96 28.65 -7.49
C ASP A 319 -15.83 29.60 -7.90
N GLU A 320 -15.75 30.81 -7.33
CA GLU A 320 -14.60 31.70 -7.51
C GLU A 320 -13.29 31.03 -7.07
N ILE A 321 -13.28 30.37 -5.90
CA ILE A 321 -12.10 29.63 -5.40
C ILE A 321 -11.74 28.48 -6.35
N ILE A 322 -12.71 27.66 -6.77
CA ILE A 322 -12.50 26.54 -7.71
C ILE A 322 -11.92 27.04 -9.05
N HIS A 323 -12.46 28.13 -9.61
CA HIS A 323 -11.95 28.70 -10.87
C HIS A 323 -10.57 29.41 -10.71
N SER A 324 -10.21 29.82 -9.50
CA SER A 324 -8.93 30.48 -9.23
C SER A 324 -7.73 29.51 -9.22
N GLN A 325 -7.96 28.21 -8.98
CA GLN A 325 -6.92 27.19 -8.96
C GLN A 325 -6.37 26.91 -10.37
N LYS A 326 -5.11 26.47 -10.46
CA LYS A 326 -4.41 26.19 -11.72
C LYS A 326 -3.85 24.77 -11.73
N ALA A 327 -3.81 24.13 -12.91
CA ALA A 327 -3.45 22.72 -12.99
C ALA A 327 -2.04 22.41 -12.44
N ASN A 328 -1.12 23.38 -12.50
CA ASN A 328 0.25 23.26 -12.02
C ASN A 328 0.51 23.77 -10.59
N GLU A 329 -0.54 24.06 -9.81
CA GLU A 329 -0.47 24.36 -8.37
C GLU A 329 -0.63 23.07 -7.53
N CYS A 330 -0.08 23.07 -6.32
CA CYS A 330 -0.18 21.95 -5.37
C CYS A 330 -1.60 21.80 -4.82
N CYS A 331 -2.11 20.57 -4.76
CA CYS A 331 -3.43 20.27 -4.17
C CYS A 331 -3.46 19.10 -3.20
N SER A 332 -2.43 18.22 -3.19
CA SER A 332 -2.36 17.08 -2.28
C SER A 332 -0.94 16.86 -1.75
N LEU A 333 -0.83 16.38 -0.51
CA LEU A 333 0.43 16.02 0.13
C LEU A 333 0.44 14.54 0.52
N ILE A 334 1.38 13.77 -0.03
CA ILE A 334 1.59 12.36 0.34
C ILE A 334 2.83 12.26 1.22
N TYR A 335 2.63 11.90 2.48
CA TYR A 335 3.73 11.74 3.43
C TYR A 335 4.42 10.37 3.29
N THR A 336 5.67 10.36 2.82
CA THR A 336 6.47 9.15 2.67
C THR A 336 7.28 8.86 3.93
N SER A 337 7.18 7.64 4.47
CA SER A 337 8.05 7.19 5.55
C SER A 337 9.41 6.77 4.98
N GLY A 338 10.41 7.64 5.15
CA GLY A 338 11.81 7.33 4.83
C GLY A 338 12.41 6.27 5.77
N THR A 339 13.58 5.75 5.42
CA THR A 339 14.25 4.68 6.19
C THR A 339 14.88 5.14 7.51
N THR A 340 15.17 6.44 7.68
CA THR A 340 15.95 6.98 8.81
C THR A 340 15.58 8.43 9.21
N GLY A 341 14.30 8.83 9.17
CA GLY A 341 13.92 10.19 9.56
C GLY A 341 12.41 10.45 9.57
N ASN A 342 12.01 11.68 9.88
CA ASN A 342 10.62 12.10 9.84
C ASN A 342 10.04 11.95 8.42
N PRO A 343 8.71 11.73 8.28
CA PRO A 343 8.07 11.65 6.97
C PRO A 343 8.30 12.90 6.11
N LYS A 344 8.38 12.73 4.79
CA LYS A 344 8.48 13.85 3.85
C LYS A 344 7.15 14.07 3.13
N GLY A 345 6.62 15.28 3.11
CA GLY A 345 5.41 15.60 2.34
C GLY A 345 5.75 15.78 0.86
N ALA A 346 5.47 14.78 0.02
CA ALA A 346 5.57 14.90 -1.43
C ALA A 346 4.42 15.78 -1.95
N MET A 347 4.75 16.91 -2.58
CA MET A 347 3.79 17.88 -3.11
C MET A 347 3.30 17.46 -4.49
N LEU A 348 2.00 17.21 -4.61
CA LEU A 348 1.35 16.79 -5.84
C LEU A 348 0.47 17.92 -6.38
N SER A 349 0.74 18.32 -7.62
CA SER A 349 -0.11 19.23 -8.38
C SER A 349 -1.37 18.55 -8.88
N HIS A 350 -2.38 19.33 -9.25
CA HIS A 350 -3.54 18.76 -9.92
C HIS A 350 -3.16 18.04 -11.22
N ASP A 351 -2.21 18.56 -12.01
CA ASP A 351 -1.77 17.95 -13.26
C ASP A 351 -1.08 16.61 -13.04
N ASN A 352 -0.30 16.47 -11.96
CA ASN A 352 0.28 15.19 -11.57
C ASN A 352 -0.83 14.11 -11.47
N ILE A 353 -1.90 14.44 -10.74
CA ILE A 353 -3.02 13.54 -10.45
C ILE A 353 -3.89 13.28 -11.69
N THR A 354 -4.32 14.33 -12.40
CA THR A 354 -5.23 14.19 -13.54
C THR A 354 -4.54 13.53 -14.74
N TRP A 355 -3.25 13.82 -14.96
CA TRP A 355 -2.47 13.17 -16.02
C TRP A 355 -2.19 11.69 -15.73
N VAL A 356 -1.74 11.32 -14.53
CA VAL A 356 -1.47 9.90 -14.22
C VAL A 356 -2.75 9.07 -14.31
N SER A 357 -3.90 9.64 -13.92
CA SER A 357 -5.20 8.99 -14.04
C SER A 357 -5.58 8.72 -15.50
N LEU A 358 -5.38 9.69 -16.39
CA LEU A 358 -5.58 9.52 -17.83
C LEU A 358 -4.62 8.46 -18.41
N ALA A 359 -3.32 8.59 -18.13
CA ALA A 359 -2.30 7.73 -18.71
C ALA A 359 -2.45 6.26 -18.28
N ALA A 360 -2.65 6.00 -16.98
CA ALA A 360 -2.84 4.65 -16.46
C ALA A 360 -4.13 4.00 -17.02
N GLY A 361 -5.26 4.71 -16.98
CA GLY A 361 -6.53 4.18 -17.47
C GLY A 361 -6.57 3.97 -18.99
N THR A 362 -5.91 4.84 -19.78
CA THR A 362 -5.71 4.62 -21.21
C THR A 362 -4.86 3.38 -21.49
N MET A 363 -3.74 3.20 -20.78
CA MET A 363 -2.83 2.08 -21.05
C MET A 363 -3.42 0.72 -20.64
N THR A 364 -4.21 0.70 -19.58
CA THR A 364 -4.94 -0.48 -19.09
C THR A 364 -6.30 -0.70 -19.78
N ALA A 365 -6.65 0.15 -20.75
CA ALA A 365 -7.86 0.09 -21.56
C ALA A 365 -9.18 0.08 -20.76
N LEU A 366 -9.25 0.89 -19.69
CA LEU A 366 -10.47 1.04 -18.88
C LEU A 366 -11.61 1.66 -19.69
N THR A 367 -12.82 1.14 -19.48
CA THR A 367 -14.03 1.59 -20.18
C THR A 367 -14.84 2.52 -19.28
N LYS A 368 -15.08 3.76 -19.75
CA LYS A 368 -15.81 4.77 -18.96
C LYS A 368 -17.20 4.25 -18.53
N GLY A 369 -17.51 4.38 -17.24
CA GLY A 369 -18.85 4.15 -16.67
C GLY A 369 -19.23 2.68 -16.38
N ILE A 370 -18.31 1.72 -16.55
CA ILE A 370 -18.60 0.29 -16.26
C ILE A 370 -17.60 -0.38 -15.31
N GLU A 371 -16.49 0.28 -14.98
CA GLU A 371 -15.47 -0.28 -14.10
C GLU A 371 -15.95 -0.34 -12.64
N THR A 372 -15.52 -1.36 -11.90
CA THR A 372 -15.82 -1.54 -10.48
C THR A 372 -14.56 -1.93 -9.73
N VAL A 373 -14.27 -1.21 -8.64
CA VAL A 373 -13.09 -1.44 -7.78
C VAL A 373 -13.51 -1.64 -6.32
N VAL A 374 -12.62 -2.22 -5.52
CA VAL A 374 -12.79 -2.36 -4.06
C VAL A 374 -11.70 -1.57 -3.35
N SER A 375 -12.10 -0.58 -2.55
CA SER A 375 -11.21 0.26 -1.76
C SER A 375 -10.99 -0.32 -0.37
N TYR A 376 -9.73 -0.63 -0.06
CA TYR A 376 -9.30 -1.24 1.21
C TYR A 376 -7.82 -0.98 1.57
N LEU A 377 -7.02 -0.51 0.62
CA LEU A 377 -5.62 -0.11 0.86
C LEU A 377 -5.61 1.31 1.45
N PRO A 378 -4.72 1.63 2.43
CA PRO A 378 -4.79 2.92 3.13
C PRO A 378 -4.74 4.13 2.19
N LEU A 379 -5.77 4.99 2.22
CA LEU A 379 -5.87 6.20 1.36
C LEU A 379 -4.81 7.27 1.68
N SER A 380 -4.08 7.13 2.79
CA SER A 380 -2.84 7.88 3.05
C SER A 380 -1.68 7.52 2.11
N HIS A 381 -1.83 6.48 1.28
CA HIS A 381 -0.83 6.03 0.31
C HIS A 381 -1.30 6.31 -1.13
N ILE A 382 -0.42 6.91 -1.95
CA ILE A 382 -0.77 7.35 -3.32
C ILE A 382 -1.38 6.25 -4.19
N ALA A 383 -0.92 5.00 -4.07
CA ALA A 383 -1.43 3.90 -4.90
C ALA A 383 -2.92 3.62 -4.65
N ALA A 384 -3.41 3.82 -3.42
CA ALA A 384 -4.83 3.68 -3.10
C ALA A 384 -5.63 4.87 -3.68
N GLN A 385 -5.14 6.10 -3.51
CA GLN A 385 -5.82 7.27 -4.09
C GLN A 385 -5.90 7.21 -5.62
N VAL A 386 -4.79 6.88 -6.30
CA VAL A 386 -4.75 6.79 -7.76
C VAL A 386 -5.70 5.70 -8.26
N ASN A 387 -5.69 4.51 -7.67
CA ASN A 387 -6.55 3.41 -8.10
C ASN A 387 -8.03 3.62 -7.73
N ASP A 388 -8.30 3.91 -6.45
CA ASP A 388 -9.64 3.85 -5.88
C ASP A 388 -10.45 5.14 -6.11
N MET A 389 -9.76 6.26 -6.34
CA MET A 389 -10.36 7.60 -6.39
C MET A 389 -10.06 8.35 -7.69
N TRP A 390 -8.80 8.50 -8.10
CA TRP A 390 -8.44 9.39 -9.23
C TRP A 390 -8.66 8.77 -10.61
N VAL A 391 -8.17 7.55 -10.84
CA VAL A 391 -8.51 6.76 -12.04
C VAL A 391 -10.01 6.47 -12.06
N GLY A 392 -10.58 6.10 -10.91
CA GLY A 392 -12.02 5.86 -10.75
C GLY A 392 -12.85 7.06 -11.22
N MET A 393 -12.57 8.25 -10.70
CA MET A 393 -13.22 9.50 -11.10
C MET A 393 -12.99 9.81 -12.59
N ARG A 394 -11.79 9.66 -13.14
CA ARG A 394 -11.50 9.94 -14.55
C ARG A 394 -12.27 9.03 -15.52
N PHE A 395 -12.58 7.81 -15.09
CA PHE A 395 -13.27 6.78 -15.87
C PHE A 395 -14.69 6.47 -15.38
N ALA A 396 -15.28 7.28 -14.50
CA ALA A 396 -16.61 7.06 -13.92
C ALA A 396 -16.82 5.63 -13.34
N ALA A 397 -15.79 5.07 -12.71
CA ALA A 397 -15.86 3.76 -12.05
C ALA A 397 -16.69 3.81 -10.77
N THR A 398 -17.22 2.67 -10.34
CA THR A 398 -17.89 2.52 -9.05
C THR A 398 -16.92 1.94 -8.01
N THR A 399 -16.69 2.67 -6.93
CA THR A 399 -15.80 2.28 -5.82
C THR A 399 -16.60 1.72 -4.65
N TYR A 400 -16.37 0.44 -4.34
CA TYR A 400 -16.95 -0.23 -3.18
C TYR A 400 -15.99 -0.20 -2.00
N PHE A 401 -16.44 0.27 -0.84
CA PHE A 401 -15.64 0.27 0.39
C PHE A 401 -15.71 -1.09 1.08
N ALA A 402 -14.54 -1.67 1.38
CA ALA A 402 -14.45 -2.92 2.13
C ALA A 402 -14.65 -2.71 3.63
N ASP A 403 -15.00 -3.79 4.34
CA ASP A 403 -15.08 -3.78 5.80
C ASP A 403 -13.71 -3.44 6.43
N PRO A 404 -13.62 -2.68 7.55
CA PRO A 404 -12.33 -2.22 8.11
C PRO A 404 -11.35 -3.32 8.52
N ASP A 405 -11.80 -4.57 8.62
CA ASP A 405 -11.00 -5.75 8.91
C ASP A 405 -10.58 -6.54 7.64
N ALA A 406 -10.76 -5.96 6.44
CA ALA A 406 -10.43 -6.56 5.14
C ALA A 406 -9.06 -7.27 5.13
N LEU A 407 -8.01 -6.57 5.58
CA LEU A 407 -6.63 -7.09 5.66
C LEU A 407 -6.47 -8.21 6.71
N LYS A 408 -7.28 -8.22 7.77
CA LYS A 408 -7.29 -9.28 8.79
C LYS A 408 -7.82 -10.59 8.23
N GLY A 409 -8.83 -10.55 7.34
CA GLY A 409 -9.20 -11.73 6.55
C GLY A 409 -10.53 -11.69 5.80
N THR A 410 -11.32 -10.62 5.96
CA THR A 410 -12.67 -10.49 5.39
C THR A 410 -12.69 -10.00 3.94
N LEU A 411 -11.57 -9.52 3.37
CA LEU A 411 -11.51 -8.99 2.00
C LEU A 411 -12.14 -9.91 0.94
N VAL A 412 -11.94 -11.23 1.05
CA VAL A 412 -12.52 -12.22 0.11
C VAL A 412 -14.06 -12.27 0.18
N ASN A 413 -14.67 -11.91 1.31
CA ASN A 413 -16.13 -11.78 1.44
C ASN A 413 -16.61 -10.58 0.63
N THR A 414 -15.98 -9.40 0.80
CA THR A 414 -16.26 -8.21 0.00
C THR A 414 -16.06 -8.48 -1.50
N LEU A 415 -14.96 -9.12 -1.90
CA LEU A 415 -14.72 -9.46 -3.30
C LEU A 415 -15.82 -10.36 -3.90
N ARG A 416 -16.36 -11.32 -3.13
CA ARG A 416 -17.48 -12.19 -3.56
C ARG A 416 -18.82 -11.45 -3.67
N GLU A 417 -19.06 -10.46 -2.82
CA GLU A 417 -20.24 -9.59 -2.89
C GLU A 417 -20.16 -8.64 -4.10
N VAL A 418 -19.02 -7.98 -4.27
CA VAL A 418 -18.82 -6.89 -5.26
C VAL A 418 -18.52 -7.41 -6.67
N ARG A 419 -17.65 -8.43 -6.78
CA ARG A 419 -17.13 -8.99 -8.04
C ARG A 419 -16.55 -7.91 -8.98
N PRO A 420 -15.46 -7.23 -8.56
CA PRO A 420 -14.91 -6.09 -9.28
C PRO A 420 -14.38 -6.43 -10.68
N SER A 421 -14.30 -5.43 -11.56
CA SER A 421 -13.72 -5.54 -12.91
C SER A 421 -12.18 -5.43 -12.89
N THR A 422 -11.64 -4.68 -11.93
CA THR A 422 -10.20 -4.57 -11.68
C THR A 422 -9.91 -4.65 -10.18
N PHE A 423 -8.77 -5.24 -9.82
CA PHE A 423 -8.40 -5.45 -8.42
C PHE A 423 -6.90 -5.24 -8.19
N LEU A 424 -6.57 -4.27 -7.35
CA LEU A 424 -5.21 -4.01 -6.89
C LEU A 424 -4.95 -4.69 -5.55
N GLY A 425 -3.87 -5.48 -5.47
CA GLY A 425 -3.40 -6.07 -4.22
C GLY A 425 -1.89 -5.99 -4.07
N VAL A 426 -1.42 -5.58 -2.90
CA VAL A 426 0.02 -5.67 -2.57
C VAL A 426 0.45 -7.16 -2.51
N PRO A 427 1.74 -7.51 -2.70
CA PRO A 427 2.19 -8.91 -2.77
C PRO A 427 1.66 -9.79 -1.63
N ARG A 428 1.66 -9.27 -0.40
CA ARG A 428 1.18 -10.00 0.79
C ARG A 428 -0.30 -10.41 0.72
N VAL A 429 -1.14 -9.68 -0.02
CA VAL A 429 -2.54 -10.03 -0.26
C VAL A 429 -2.62 -11.24 -1.19
N TRP A 430 -1.85 -11.23 -2.28
CA TRP A 430 -1.76 -12.34 -3.23
C TRP A 430 -1.17 -13.60 -2.59
N GLU A 431 -0.09 -13.47 -1.82
CA GLU A 431 0.48 -14.55 -1.01
C GLU A 431 -0.56 -15.16 -0.04
N LYS A 432 -1.26 -14.34 0.75
CA LYS A 432 -2.26 -14.82 1.70
C LYS A 432 -3.44 -15.53 1.01
N MET A 433 -3.84 -15.07 -0.18
CA MET A 433 -4.80 -15.78 -1.02
C MET A 433 -4.24 -17.13 -1.50
N GLN A 434 -3.01 -17.14 -2.02
CA GLN A 434 -2.30 -18.34 -2.48
C GLN A 434 -2.12 -19.38 -1.36
N GLU A 435 -1.70 -18.98 -0.17
CA GLU A 435 -1.56 -19.82 1.03
C GLU A 435 -2.91 -20.47 1.40
N ARG A 436 -3.98 -19.67 1.49
CA ARG A 436 -5.35 -20.16 1.76
C ARG A 436 -5.87 -21.11 0.68
N MET A 437 -5.52 -20.89 -0.58
CA MET A 437 -5.90 -21.78 -1.68
C MET A 437 -5.07 -23.07 -1.71
N LYS A 438 -3.77 -23.00 -1.41
CA LYS A 438 -2.89 -24.17 -1.22
C LYS A 438 -3.41 -25.05 -0.06
N SER A 439 -3.82 -24.47 1.07
CA SER A 439 -4.32 -25.23 2.24
C SER A 439 -5.72 -25.83 2.04
N VAL A 440 -6.64 -25.16 1.32
CA VAL A 440 -7.92 -25.77 0.88
C VAL A 440 -7.66 -26.89 -0.14
N GLY A 441 -6.71 -26.70 -1.06
CA GLY A 441 -6.31 -27.74 -2.02
C GLY A 441 -5.73 -28.99 -1.36
N ALA A 442 -4.94 -28.84 -0.31
CA ALA A 442 -4.33 -29.95 0.44
C ALA A 442 -5.36 -30.89 1.08
N LYS A 443 -6.58 -30.39 1.38
CA LYS A 443 -7.70 -31.17 1.95
C LYS A 443 -8.53 -31.93 0.90
N SER A 444 -8.13 -31.88 -0.38
CA SER A 444 -8.82 -32.57 -1.48
C SER A 444 -8.36 -34.02 -1.65
N SER A 445 -9.25 -34.88 -2.16
CA SER A 445 -8.91 -36.26 -2.51
C SER A 445 -7.83 -36.34 -3.60
N THR A 446 -7.05 -37.42 -3.60
CA THR A 446 -5.91 -37.63 -4.52
C THR A 446 -6.29 -37.43 -5.99
N LEU A 447 -7.48 -37.91 -6.41
CA LEU A 447 -7.99 -37.73 -7.77
C LEU A 447 -8.25 -36.24 -8.09
N ARG A 448 -8.90 -35.50 -7.16
CA ARG A 448 -9.15 -34.06 -7.33
C ARG A 448 -7.84 -33.26 -7.35
N LYS A 449 -6.84 -33.66 -6.55
CA LYS A 449 -5.51 -33.06 -6.56
C LYS A 449 -4.81 -33.26 -7.92
N TRP A 450 -4.78 -34.49 -8.44
CA TRP A 450 -4.23 -34.79 -9.76
C TRP A 450 -4.88 -33.97 -10.89
N PHE A 451 -6.22 -33.88 -10.90
CA PHE A 451 -6.94 -33.04 -11.86
C PHE A 451 -6.63 -31.54 -11.71
N ALA A 452 -6.48 -31.04 -10.48
CA ALA A 452 -6.11 -29.64 -10.23
C ALA A 452 -4.69 -29.33 -10.70
N ASP A 453 -3.74 -30.24 -10.49
CA ASP A 453 -2.34 -30.05 -10.90
C ASP A 453 -2.18 -30.18 -12.42
N TRP A 454 -2.92 -31.07 -13.08
CA TRP A 454 -3.07 -31.09 -14.55
C TRP A 454 -3.64 -29.77 -15.09
N ALA A 455 -4.73 -29.28 -14.49
CA ALA A 455 -5.37 -28.03 -14.93
C ALA A 455 -4.40 -26.85 -14.80
N LYS A 456 -3.65 -26.75 -13.69
CA LYS A 456 -2.61 -25.72 -13.51
C LYS A 456 -1.52 -25.78 -14.58
N ALA A 457 -1.01 -26.97 -14.90
CA ALA A 457 0.01 -27.11 -15.94
C ALA A 457 -0.49 -26.59 -17.31
N ILE A 458 -1.74 -26.92 -17.67
CA ILE A 458 -2.41 -26.42 -18.87
C ILE A 458 -2.62 -24.90 -18.83
N GLY A 459 -3.04 -24.35 -17.69
CA GLY A 459 -3.23 -22.90 -17.51
C GLY A 459 -1.93 -22.12 -17.60
N LEU A 460 -0.87 -22.62 -16.96
CA LEU A 460 0.45 -21.97 -16.97
C LEU A 460 1.04 -21.96 -18.38
N GLN A 461 0.94 -23.07 -19.12
CA GLN A 461 1.34 -23.12 -20.53
C GLN A 461 0.53 -22.15 -21.40
N ALA A 462 -0.79 -22.05 -21.18
CA ALA A 462 -1.64 -21.11 -21.91
C ALA A 462 -1.26 -19.65 -21.63
N SER A 463 -1.00 -19.30 -20.37
CA SER A 463 -0.56 -17.95 -19.98
C SER A 463 0.82 -17.59 -20.51
N TYR A 464 1.79 -18.52 -20.51
CA TYR A 464 3.09 -18.31 -21.14
C TYR A 464 2.99 -18.14 -22.66
N ASN A 465 2.11 -18.88 -23.33
CA ASN A 465 1.86 -18.70 -24.76
C ASN A 465 1.29 -17.29 -25.02
N ALA A 466 0.25 -16.88 -24.28
CA ALA A 466 -0.34 -15.54 -24.42
C ALA A 466 0.68 -14.41 -24.15
N MET A 467 1.47 -14.51 -23.09
CA MET A 467 2.53 -13.55 -22.73
C MET A 467 3.55 -13.36 -23.87
N ASN A 468 3.92 -14.46 -24.55
CA ASN A 468 4.87 -14.48 -25.65
C ASN A 468 4.23 -14.21 -27.03
N GLY A 469 2.98 -13.74 -27.08
CA GLY A 469 2.26 -13.46 -28.33
C GLY A 469 1.92 -14.71 -29.17
N ASN A 470 2.04 -15.90 -28.59
CA ASN A 470 1.75 -17.17 -29.24
C ASN A 470 0.25 -17.49 -29.09
N PRO A 471 -0.53 -17.57 -30.19
CA PRO A 471 -1.98 -17.83 -30.13
C PRO A 471 -2.34 -19.29 -29.77
N THR A 472 -1.35 -20.18 -29.58
CA THR A 472 -1.60 -21.59 -29.32
C THR A 472 -2.19 -21.81 -27.93
N VAL A 473 -3.43 -22.30 -27.87
CA VAL A 473 -4.08 -22.70 -26.61
C VAL A 473 -3.91 -24.23 -26.42
N PRO A 474 -3.37 -24.71 -25.28
CA PRO A 474 -3.17 -26.13 -25.06
C PRO A 474 -4.46 -26.96 -25.09
N TRP A 475 -4.37 -28.18 -25.62
CA TRP A 475 -5.51 -29.10 -25.67
C TRP A 475 -5.99 -29.44 -24.25
N GLY A 476 -7.29 -29.23 -24.01
CA GLY A 476 -7.89 -29.35 -22.68
C GLY A 476 -8.03 -28.04 -21.89
N HIS A 477 -7.51 -26.90 -22.37
CA HIS A 477 -7.66 -25.61 -21.68
C HIS A 477 -9.13 -25.21 -21.45
N LEU A 478 -10.03 -25.48 -22.40
CA LEU A 478 -11.48 -25.25 -22.22
C LEU A 478 -12.07 -26.08 -21.06
N LEU A 479 -11.58 -27.32 -20.87
CA LEU A 479 -12.01 -28.20 -19.79
C LEU A 479 -11.44 -27.72 -18.44
N ALA A 480 -10.15 -27.37 -18.40
CA ALA A 480 -9.50 -26.78 -17.22
C ALA A 480 -10.19 -25.47 -16.79
N ASN A 481 -10.52 -24.60 -17.75
CA ASN A 481 -11.22 -23.35 -17.50
C ASN A 481 -12.62 -23.57 -16.92
N ASN A 482 -13.42 -24.46 -17.51
CA ASN A 482 -14.79 -24.70 -17.07
C ASN A 482 -14.89 -25.48 -15.74
N LEU A 483 -13.97 -26.40 -15.45
CA LEU A 483 -14.02 -27.25 -14.25
C LEU A 483 -13.23 -26.70 -13.06
N VAL A 484 -12.18 -25.91 -13.31
CA VAL A 484 -11.26 -25.40 -12.28
C VAL A 484 -11.21 -23.87 -12.28
N PHE A 485 -10.70 -23.23 -13.34
CA PHE A 485 -10.36 -21.79 -13.28
C PHE A 485 -11.58 -20.90 -13.02
N LYS A 486 -12.71 -21.17 -13.70
CA LYS A 486 -13.95 -20.44 -13.47
C LYS A 486 -14.39 -20.54 -12.01
N ARG A 487 -14.43 -21.76 -11.46
CA ARG A 487 -14.79 -21.99 -10.04
C ARG A 487 -13.83 -21.31 -9.07
N VAL A 488 -12.54 -21.23 -9.40
CA VAL A 488 -11.54 -20.52 -8.59
C VAL A 488 -11.80 -19.01 -8.61
N ARG A 489 -12.02 -18.42 -9.80
CA ARG A 489 -12.38 -17.01 -9.92
C ARG A 489 -13.71 -16.69 -9.22
N ASP A 490 -14.75 -17.50 -9.42
CA ASP A 490 -16.04 -17.40 -8.72
C ASP A 490 -15.83 -17.44 -7.19
N ALA A 491 -14.99 -18.35 -6.69
CA ALA A 491 -14.71 -18.50 -5.25
C ALA A 491 -13.82 -17.40 -4.66
N LEU A 492 -13.12 -16.61 -5.49
CA LEU A 492 -12.38 -15.43 -5.08
C LEU A 492 -13.18 -14.12 -5.26
N GLY A 493 -14.28 -14.16 -6.02
CA GLY A 493 -14.98 -12.95 -6.46
C GLY A 493 -14.26 -12.23 -7.62
N LEU A 494 -13.39 -12.92 -8.35
CA LEU A 494 -12.59 -12.37 -9.46
C LEU A 494 -13.07 -12.87 -10.83
N ASP A 495 -14.31 -13.33 -10.95
CA ASP A 495 -14.85 -13.89 -12.20
C ASP A 495 -15.20 -12.84 -13.25
N ARG A 496 -15.44 -11.60 -12.81
CA ARG A 496 -15.58 -10.41 -13.66
C ARG A 496 -14.28 -9.62 -13.81
N CYS A 497 -13.24 -9.98 -13.05
CA CYS A 497 -12.00 -9.22 -13.00
C CYS A 497 -11.15 -9.51 -14.25
N HIS A 498 -10.95 -8.52 -15.10
CA HIS A 498 -10.09 -8.62 -16.28
C HIS A 498 -8.66 -8.11 -16.03
N SER A 499 -8.45 -7.32 -14.98
CA SER A 499 -7.12 -6.81 -14.62
C SER A 499 -6.85 -6.92 -13.12
N CYS A 500 -6.01 -7.90 -12.76
CA CYS A 500 -5.46 -8.06 -11.41
C CYS A 500 -4.09 -7.39 -11.36
N PHE A 501 -3.87 -6.48 -10.41
CA PHE A 501 -2.64 -5.71 -10.28
C PHE A 501 -1.91 -5.98 -8.97
N THR A 502 -0.59 -5.82 -8.98
CA THR A 502 0.26 -5.77 -7.79
C THR A 502 1.31 -4.68 -7.89
N GLY A 503 1.83 -4.24 -6.76
CA GLY A 503 2.84 -3.18 -6.72
C GLY A 503 3.19 -2.78 -5.29
N ALA A 504 3.85 -1.63 -5.19
CA ALA A 504 4.49 -1.09 -3.99
C ALA A 504 5.65 -1.94 -3.43
N ALA A 505 5.64 -3.27 -3.51
CA ALA A 505 6.75 -4.15 -3.15
C ALA A 505 6.94 -5.25 -4.22
N PRO A 506 8.14 -5.88 -4.31
CA PRO A 506 8.38 -7.03 -5.18
C PRO A 506 7.45 -8.21 -4.84
N ILE A 507 7.09 -9.00 -5.85
CA ILE A 507 6.30 -10.23 -5.72
C ILE A 507 7.13 -11.43 -6.19
N THR A 508 6.94 -12.60 -5.56
CA THR A 508 7.70 -13.80 -5.94
C THR A 508 7.24 -14.39 -7.26
N LYS A 509 8.17 -15.08 -7.94
CA LYS A 509 7.86 -15.80 -9.17
C LYS A 509 6.84 -16.92 -8.94
N ASP A 510 6.93 -17.67 -7.84
CA ASP A 510 5.94 -18.72 -7.50
C ASP A 510 4.53 -18.15 -7.38
N THR A 511 4.35 -16.96 -6.78
CA THR A 511 3.05 -16.32 -6.68
C THR A 511 2.51 -15.93 -8.07
N LEU A 512 3.33 -15.30 -8.92
CA LEU A 512 2.94 -14.95 -10.30
C LEU A 512 2.55 -16.19 -11.13
N GLU A 513 3.41 -17.21 -11.18
CA GLU A 513 3.13 -18.45 -11.92
C GLU A 513 1.92 -19.20 -11.35
N TYR A 514 1.70 -19.17 -10.03
CA TYR A 514 0.54 -19.80 -9.40
C TYR A 514 -0.77 -19.18 -9.88
N PHE A 515 -0.91 -17.86 -9.88
CA PHE A 515 -2.14 -17.22 -10.34
C PHE A 515 -2.29 -17.28 -11.87
N MET A 516 -1.21 -17.17 -12.64
CA MET A 516 -1.20 -17.48 -14.08
C MET A 516 -1.70 -18.91 -14.35
N SER A 517 -1.25 -19.91 -13.58
CA SER A 517 -1.70 -21.30 -13.72
C SER A 517 -3.21 -21.51 -13.52
N LEU A 518 -3.89 -20.54 -12.91
CA LEU A 518 -5.32 -20.53 -12.64
C LEU A 518 -6.10 -19.61 -13.59
N GLY A 519 -5.46 -19.07 -14.63
CA GLY A 519 -6.06 -18.11 -15.54
C GLY A 519 -6.40 -16.78 -14.86
N ILE A 520 -5.52 -16.32 -13.96
CA ILE A 520 -5.56 -15.03 -13.27
C ILE A 520 -4.16 -14.39 -13.39
N PRO A 521 -3.79 -13.82 -14.55
CA PRO A 521 -2.52 -13.11 -14.65
C PRO A 521 -2.54 -11.89 -13.70
N ILE A 522 -1.50 -11.78 -12.88
CA ILE A 522 -1.27 -10.60 -12.02
C ILE A 522 -0.25 -9.73 -12.74
N TYR A 523 -0.59 -8.45 -12.92
CA TYR A 523 0.24 -7.46 -13.59
C TYR A 523 0.95 -6.57 -12.57
N GLU A 524 2.27 -6.46 -12.67
CA GLU A 524 3.07 -5.61 -11.78
C GLU A 524 3.00 -4.13 -12.17
N LEU A 525 3.07 -3.25 -11.16
CA LEU A 525 3.09 -1.80 -11.23
C LEU A 525 4.33 -1.30 -10.47
N TYR A 526 5.10 -0.38 -11.06
CA TYR A 526 6.24 0.25 -10.38
C TYR A 526 6.19 1.77 -10.45
N GLY A 527 6.63 2.39 -9.36
CA GLY A 527 6.55 3.83 -9.11
C GLY A 527 6.54 4.13 -7.61
N MET A 528 6.50 5.42 -7.27
CA MET A 528 6.67 5.95 -5.91
C MET A 528 5.72 7.14 -5.66
N SER A 529 5.76 7.73 -4.46
CA SER A 529 4.88 8.90 -4.16
C SER A 529 5.37 10.14 -4.89
N GLU A 530 6.68 10.26 -5.03
CA GLU A 530 7.38 11.28 -5.78
C GLU A 530 7.12 11.19 -7.31
N SER A 531 6.55 10.07 -7.79
CA SER A 531 6.06 9.88 -9.16
C SER A 531 4.53 9.76 -9.24
N THR A 532 3.79 10.24 -8.22
CA THR A 532 2.33 10.23 -8.19
C THR A 532 1.72 8.83 -8.43
N GLY A 533 2.36 7.79 -7.89
CA GLY A 533 1.99 6.40 -8.16
C GLY A 533 2.77 5.82 -9.34
N PRO A 534 2.12 5.12 -10.28
CA PRO A 534 2.81 4.31 -11.29
C PRO A 534 3.61 5.16 -12.30
N HIS A 535 4.83 4.71 -12.58
CA HIS A 535 5.65 5.13 -13.71
C HIS A 535 5.62 4.07 -14.83
N THR A 536 5.71 2.78 -14.45
CA THR A 536 5.53 1.64 -15.36
C THR A 536 4.41 0.72 -14.91
N ILE A 537 3.73 0.09 -15.88
CA ILE A 537 2.59 -0.79 -15.65
C ILE A 537 2.68 -1.99 -16.61
N SER A 538 2.46 -3.20 -16.10
CA SER A 538 2.13 -4.38 -16.93
C SER A 538 0.62 -4.41 -17.20
N TRP A 539 0.20 -4.96 -18.34
CA TRP A 539 -1.22 -5.13 -18.68
C TRP A 539 -1.45 -6.32 -19.60
N GLY A 540 -2.72 -6.67 -19.87
CA GLY A 540 -3.07 -7.85 -20.67
C GLY A 540 -2.56 -7.85 -22.12
N GLY A 541 -2.20 -6.69 -22.68
CA GLY A 541 -1.56 -6.56 -23.99
C GLY A 541 -0.02 -6.45 -23.94
N GLY A 542 0.58 -6.41 -22.75
CA GLY A 542 2.00 -6.17 -22.57
C GLY A 542 2.44 -6.48 -21.14
N PHE A 543 2.90 -7.72 -20.91
CA PHE A 543 3.52 -8.12 -19.64
C PHE A 543 4.65 -9.13 -19.88
N ARG A 544 5.57 -9.20 -18.93
CA ARG A 544 6.61 -10.23 -18.79
C ARG A 544 6.66 -10.64 -17.33
N ILE A 545 6.97 -11.89 -17.03
CA ILE A 545 7.09 -12.34 -15.64
C ILE A 545 8.31 -11.67 -14.97
N MET A 546 8.16 -11.23 -13.72
CA MET A 546 9.14 -10.42 -12.97
C MET A 546 9.43 -9.03 -13.57
N SER A 547 8.62 -8.56 -14.54
CA SER A 547 8.74 -7.21 -15.06
C SER A 547 7.66 -6.31 -14.51
N CYS A 548 8.08 -5.11 -14.12
CA CYS A 548 7.21 -4.02 -13.73
C CYS A 548 6.47 -3.35 -14.91
N GLY A 549 6.53 -3.96 -16.10
CA GLY A 549 5.82 -3.51 -17.30
C GLY A 549 6.59 -2.47 -18.11
N LYS A 550 5.85 -1.60 -18.81
CA LYS A 550 6.40 -0.51 -19.63
C LYS A 550 5.97 0.85 -19.11
N GLU A 551 6.71 1.87 -19.50
CA GLU A 551 6.44 3.28 -19.21
C GLU A 551 5.01 3.70 -19.55
N LEU A 552 4.40 4.50 -18.69
CA LEU A 552 3.12 5.15 -18.99
C LEU A 552 3.23 6.00 -20.27
N PRO A 553 2.19 6.08 -21.12
CA PRO A 553 2.27 6.84 -22.36
C PRO A 553 2.56 8.33 -22.12
N GLY A 554 3.77 8.77 -22.48
CA GLY A 554 4.25 10.15 -22.26
C GLY A 554 5.09 10.36 -21.00
N ALA A 555 5.36 9.30 -20.24
CA ALA A 555 6.52 9.22 -19.34
C ALA A 555 7.76 8.76 -20.13
N GLN A 556 8.94 8.88 -19.51
CA GLN A 556 10.23 8.39 -20.04
C GLN A 556 11.13 7.94 -18.88
N SER A 557 11.91 6.89 -19.08
CA SER A 557 12.99 6.47 -18.17
C SER A 557 14.37 6.79 -18.75
N LYS A 558 15.35 7.00 -17.88
CA LYS A 558 16.77 6.74 -18.18
C LYS A 558 17.34 5.80 -17.12
N LEU A 559 18.42 5.11 -17.47
CA LEU A 559 19.25 4.39 -16.51
C LEU A 559 20.50 5.24 -16.28
N ASP A 560 20.64 5.81 -15.08
CA ASP A 560 21.87 6.54 -14.71
C ASP A 560 22.97 5.56 -14.32
N LYS A 561 24.20 5.87 -14.77
CA LYS A 561 25.43 5.07 -14.55
C LYS A 561 25.23 3.56 -14.73
N PRO A 562 24.74 3.08 -15.90
CA PRO A 562 24.54 1.66 -16.14
C PRO A 562 25.87 0.89 -16.10
N ASP A 563 25.84 -0.30 -15.51
CA ASP A 563 26.94 -1.24 -15.46
C ASP A 563 27.11 -2.03 -16.78
N VAL A 564 28.03 -3.00 -16.79
CA VAL A 564 28.34 -3.84 -17.95
C VAL A 564 27.17 -4.74 -18.38
N ASP A 565 26.22 -5.01 -17.48
CA ASP A 565 25.01 -5.80 -17.73
C ASP A 565 23.79 -4.90 -18.06
N GLY A 566 24.02 -3.60 -18.23
CA GLY A 566 23.00 -2.60 -18.55
C GLY A 566 22.10 -2.22 -17.36
N THR A 567 22.50 -2.54 -16.13
CA THR A 567 21.75 -2.20 -14.92
C THR A 567 22.23 -0.86 -14.37
N GLY A 568 21.32 0.10 -14.21
CA GLY A 568 21.61 1.43 -13.67
C GLY A 568 20.51 1.91 -12.72
N GLU A 569 20.67 3.11 -12.16
CA GLU A 569 19.59 3.73 -11.38
C GLU A 569 18.45 4.15 -12.31
N VAL A 570 17.23 3.68 -12.04
CA VAL A 570 16.07 4.07 -12.85
C VAL A 570 15.69 5.49 -12.46
N CYS A 571 15.74 6.41 -13.42
CA CYS A 571 15.33 7.80 -13.22
C CYS A 571 14.12 8.12 -14.10
N PHE A 572 13.13 8.82 -13.54
CA PHE A 572 11.84 9.08 -14.20
C PHE A 572 11.75 10.50 -14.74
N TRP A 573 11.04 10.63 -15.86
CA TRP A 573 10.60 11.89 -16.43
C TRP A 573 9.14 11.79 -16.91
N GLY A 574 8.41 12.91 -16.83
CA GLY A 574 7.01 13.01 -17.25
C GLY A 574 6.13 13.77 -16.25
N ARG A 575 4.88 14.04 -16.61
CA ARG A 575 3.97 14.91 -15.83
C ARG A 575 3.51 14.36 -14.48
N HIS A 576 3.65 13.07 -14.24
CA HIS A 576 3.47 12.44 -12.92
C HIS A 576 4.61 12.69 -11.91
N VAL A 577 5.77 13.25 -12.30
CA VAL A 577 6.85 13.61 -11.35
C VAL A 577 6.38 14.78 -10.47
N PHE A 578 6.46 14.59 -9.15
CA PHE A 578 6.02 15.54 -8.12
C PHE A 578 6.62 16.94 -8.24
N MET A 579 6.00 17.90 -7.55
CA MET A 579 6.52 19.27 -7.47
C MET A 579 7.79 19.34 -6.62
N GLY A 580 7.96 18.47 -5.63
CA GLY A 580 9.08 18.45 -4.69
C GLY A 580 8.63 18.03 -3.29
N TYR A 581 9.51 18.13 -2.30
CA TYR A 581 9.15 17.90 -0.90
C TYR A 581 8.87 19.23 -0.18
N LEU A 582 7.70 19.32 0.45
CA LEU A 582 7.25 20.48 1.20
C LEU A 582 8.28 20.88 2.26
N ASN A 583 8.70 22.16 2.25
CA ASN A 583 9.64 22.74 3.20
C ASN A 583 11.01 22.01 3.28
N MET A 584 11.41 21.26 2.25
CA MET A 584 12.66 20.47 2.24
C MET A 584 13.48 20.64 0.94
N PRO A 585 14.13 21.80 0.71
CA PRO A 585 14.94 22.06 -0.48
C PRO A 585 16.05 21.03 -0.69
N ASP A 586 16.84 20.74 0.34
CA ASP A 586 17.95 19.77 0.27
C ASP A 586 17.47 18.38 -0.16
N LYS A 587 16.32 17.92 0.37
CA LYS A 587 15.76 16.61 0.04
C LYS A 587 15.15 16.56 -1.35
N THR A 588 14.78 17.71 -1.91
CA THR A 588 14.29 17.84 -3.28
C THR A 588 15.46 17.84 -4.26
N ALA A 589 16.55 18.55 -3.95
CA ALA A 589 17.80 18.50 -4.71
C ALA A 589 18.53 17.14 -4.61
N GLU A 590 18.34 16.37 -3.53
CA GLU A 590 18.78 14.96 -3.44
C GLU A 590 17.98 14.01 -4.36
N ALA A 591 16.79 14.40 -4.82
CA ALA A 591 15.87 13.54 -5.56
C ALA A 591 15.71 13.94 -7.03
N LEU A 592 15.93 15.21 -7.37
CA LEU A 592 15.86 15.74 -8.74
C LEU A 592 17.23 16.21 -9.19
N ASP A 593 17.69 15.74 -10.36
CA ASP A 593 18.91 16.27 -10.99
C ASP A 593 18.69 17.66 -11.62
N SER A 594 19.77 18.27 -12.13
CA SER A 594 19.73 19.59 -12.77
C SER A 594 18.85 19.66 -14.00
N ASP A 595 18.63 18.53 -14.67
CA ASP A 595 17.77 18.41 -15.84
C ASP A 595 16.30 18.13 -15.43
N GLY A 596 16.06 17.86 -14.15
CA GLY A 596 14.77 17.65 -13.52
C GLY A 596 14.27 16.19 -13.55
N TRP A 597 15.15 15.21 -13.78
CA TRP A 597 14.83 13.78 -13.65
C TRP A 597 14.73 13.37 -12.18
N LEU A 598 13.74 12.55 -11.86
CA LEU A 598 13.55 11.99 -10.54
C LEU A 598 14.38 10.71 -10.38
N HIS A 599 15.37 10.75 -9.50
CA HIS A 599 16.16 9.58 -9.07
C HIS A 599 15.32 8.70 -8.12
N SER A 600 15.03 7.46 -8.53
CA SER A 600 14.20 6.55 -7.71
C SER A 600 14.92 5.98 -6.48
N GLY A 601 16.25 5.93 -6.52
CA GLY A 601 17.06 5.16 -5.57
C GLY A 601 17.05 3.64 -5.82
N ASP A 602 16.38 3.16 -6.86
CA ASP A 602 16.26 1.75 -7.22
C ASP A 602 17.06 1.43 -8.50
N LEU A 603 17.65 0.24 -8.54
CA LEU A 603 18.40 -0.25 -9.69
C LEU A 603 17.49 -1.08 -10.60
N GLY A 604 17.64 -0.92 -11.90
CA GLY A 604 16.90 -1.68 -12.89
C GLY A 604 17.55 -1.71 -14.26
N ARG A 605 16.97 -2.50 -15.15
CA ARG A 605 17.37 -2.63 -16.56
C ARG A 605 16.13 -2.82 -17.44
N HIS A 606 16.25 -2.43 -18.71
CA HIS A 606 15.26 -2.77 -19.73
C HIS A 606 15.64 -4.07 -20.46
N ASP A 607 14.66 -4.75 -21.04
CA ASP A 607 14.90 -5.74 -22.11
C ASP A 607 14.72 -5.13 -23.51
N ASP A 608 14.99 -5.92 -24.55
CA ASP A 608 14.90 -5.50 -25.96
C ASP A 608 13.47 -5.09 -26.38
N ASP A 609 12.44 -5.55 -25.66
CA ASP A 609 11.05 -5.17 -25.85
C ASP A 609 10.70 -3.85 -25.12
N GLY A 610 11.59 -3.33 -24.27
CA GLY A 610 11.35 -2.13 -23.45
C GLY A 610 10.57 -2.40 -22.16
N PHE A 611 10.59 -3.63 -21.64
CA PHE A 611 10.06 -3.96 -20.31
C PHE A 611 11.10 -3.64 -19.22
N LEU A 612 10.67 -2.96 -18.15
CA LEU A 612 11.51 -2.64 -17.01
C LEU A 612 11.56 -3.81 -16.01
N TYR A 613 12.76 -4.10 -15.51
CA TYR A 613 13.01 -5.06 -14.42
C TYR A 613 13.77 -4.35 -13.30
N ILE A 614 13.21 -4.35 -12.08
CA ILE A 614 13.89 -3.83 -10.89
C ILE A 614 14.76 -4.94 -10.29
N THR A 615 16.04 -4.64 -10.08
CA THR A 615 17.07 -5.60 -9.67
C THR A 615 17.52 -5.42 -8.21
N GLY A 616 17.26 -4.25 -7.62
CA GLY A 616 17.59 -3.95 -6.24
C GLY A 616 17.36 -2.49 -5.88
N ARG A 617 17.83 -2.09 -4.70
CA ARG A 617 17.72 -0.71 -4.21
C ARG A 617 19.06 -0.23 -3.68
N ILE A 618 19.51 0.93 -4.16
CA ILE A 618 20.88 1.45 -3.93
C ILE A 618 21.20 1.54 -2.44
N LYS A 619 20.26 2.08 -1.64
CA LYS A 619 20.41 2.24 -0.18
C LYS A 619 20.24 0.93 0.61
N GLU A 620 19.89 -0.17 -0.04
CA GLU A 620 19.75 -1.50 0.57
C GLU A 620 20.77 -2.51 0.02
N LEU A 621 21.61 -2.14 -0.95
CA LEU A 621 22.73 -2.97 -1.41
C LEU A 621 23.66 -3.27 -0.23
N ILE A 622 23.91 -4.54 0.00
CA ILE A 622 24.97 -4.99 0.89
C ILE A 622 26.29 -4.90 0.13
N ILE A 623 27.20 -4.04 0.59
CA ILE A 623 28.55 -3.97 0.03
C ILE A 623 29.45 -4.78 0.96
N THR A 624 29.81 -5.99 0.55
CA THR A 624 30.64 -6.87 1.37
C THR A 624 32.04 -6.26 1.59
N ALA A 625 32.80 -6.77 2.57
CA ALA A 625 34.17 -6.33 2.80
C ALA A 625 35.12 -6.57 1.60
N GLY A 626 34.72 -7.43 0.65
CA GLY A 626 35.43 -7.64 -0.62
C GLY A 626 35.02 -6.69 -1.75
N GLY A 627 34.07 -5.78 -1.52
CA GLY A 627 33.58 -4.83 -2.52
C GLY A 627 32.48 -5.37 -3.46
N GLU A 628 32.03 -6.61 -3.29
CA GLU A 628 30.87 -7.11 -4.05
C GLU A 628 29.58 -6.45 -3.56
N ASN A 629 28.83 -5.86 -4.49
CA ASN A 629 27.49 -5.30 -4.30
C ASN A 629 26.44 -6.39 -4.41
N ILE A 630 25.61 -6.57 -3.38
CA ILE A 630 24.65 -7.67 -3.29
C ILE A 630 23.24 -7.12 -3.02
N PRO A 631 22.29 -7.28 -3.95
CA PRO A 631 20.88 -7.02 -3.71
C PRO A 631 20.31 -8.06 -2.73
N PRO A 632 19.88 -7.68 -1.51
CA PRO A 632 19.49 -8.65 -0.49
C PRO A 632 18.17 -9.37 -0.81
N VAL A 633 17.19 -8.64 -1.34
CA VAL A 633 15.82 -9.13 -1.60
C VAL A 633 15.83 -10.38 -2.50
N ALA A 634 16.64 -10.39 -3.55
CA ALA A 634 16.72 -11.51 -4.48
C ALA A 634 17.26 -12.82 -3.85
N ILE A 635 18.01 -12.74 -2.75
CA ILE A 635 18.48 -13.90 -1.98
C ILE A 635 17.43 -14.27 -0.92
N GLU A 636 16.83 -13.27 -0.28
CA GLU A 636 15.75 -13.41 0.71
C GLU A 636 14.53 -14.15 0.14
N ASP A 637 14.07 -13.78 -1.06
CA ASP A 637 12.93 -14.42 -1.72
C ASP A 637 13.21 -15.88 -2.05
N ARG A 638 14.43 -16.21 -2.53
CA ARG A 638 14.86 -17.61 -2.76
C ARG A 638 14.88 -18.44 -1.48
N VAL A 639 15.22 -17.84 -0.34
CA VAL A 639 15.17 -18.50 0.97
C VAL A 639 13.72 -18.76 1.39
N LYS A 640 12.81 -17.80 1.19
CA LYS A 640 11.37 -17.99 1.42
C LYS A 640 10.75 -19.06 0.51
N GLU A 641 11.15 -19.13 -0.76
CA GLU A 641 10.74 -20.16 -1.72
C GLU A 641 11.16 -21.57 -1.28
N GLU A 642 12.41 -21.75 -0.83
CA GLU A 642 12.92 -23.05 -0.36
C GLU A 642 12.48 -23.42 1.07
N LEU A 643 12.04 -22.45 1.89
CA LEU A 643 11.63 -22.64 3.29
C LEU A 643 10.21 -22.09 3.58
N PRO A 644 9.14 -22.80 3.17
CA PRO A 644 7.74 -22.36 3.38
C PRO A 644 7.31 -22.16 4.85
N ILE A 645 8.12 -22.63 5.80
CA ILE A 645 7.95 -22.49 7.26
C ILE A 645 8.38 -21.11 7.81
N VAL A 646 9.15 -20.37 7.02
CA VAL A 646 9.67 -19.04 7.37
C VAL A 646 8.63 -17.98 6.98
N SER A 647 8.45 -16.97 7.85
CA SER A 647 7.53 -15.86 7.60
C SER A 647 8.27 -14.68 6.96
N ASN A 648 9.29 -14.18 7.65
CA ASN A 648 10.17 -13.11 7.20
C ASN A 648 11.64 -13.52 7.27
N VAL A 649 12.44 -12.87 6.44
CA VAL A 649 13.89 -13.01 6.44
C VAL A 649 14.53 -11.63 6.30
N MET A 650 15.76 -11.49 6.78
CA MET A 650 16.59 -10.33 6.50
C MET A 650 18.05 -10.75 6.36
N LEU A 651 18.58 -10.56 5.16
CA LEU A 651 19.99 -10.74 4.83
C LEU A 651 20.80 -9.60 5.45
N VAL A 652 21.92 -9.94 6.08
CA VAL A 652 22.83 -9.01 6.75
C VAL A 652 24.27 -9.34 6.36
N GLY A 653 25.10 -8.31 6.23
CA GLY A 653 26.50 -8.50 5.81
C GLY A 653 27.19 -7.25 5.27
N ASP A 654 26.58 -6.07 5.37
CA ASP A 654 27.21 -4.82 4.90
C ASP A 654 28.55 -4.60 5.62
N LYS A 655 29.60 -4.43 4.81
CA LYS A 655 31.01 -4.30 5.22
C LYS A 655 31.52 -5.48 6.06
N LYS A 656 30.91 -6.67 5.95
CA LYS A 656 31.33 -7.92 6.61
C LYS A 656 32.00 -8.89 5.64
N LYS A 657 32.73 -9.86 6.19
CA LYS A 657 33.50 -10.89 5.44
C LYS A 657 32.63 -11.89 4.67
N PHE A 658 31.36 -12.03 5.06
CA PHE A 658 30.39 -12.97 4.49
C PHE A 658 28.96 -12.52 4.80
N LEU A 659 27.98 -13.11 4.14
CA LEU A 659 26.55 -12.89 4.41
C LEU A 659 26.03 -13.81 5.51
N SER A 660 25.11 -13.27 6.31
CA SER A 660 24.32 -14.03 7.27
C SER A 660 22.83 -13.71 7.14
N MET A 661 21.95 -14.52 7.70
CA MET A 661 20.50 -14.37 7.57
C MET A 661 19.78 -14.37 8.92
N LEU A 662 18.93 -13.38 9.16
CA LEU A 662 17.91 -13.43 10.20
C LEU A 662 16.66 -14.09 9.62
N LEU A 663 16.04 -15.02 10.36
CA LEU A 663 14.85 -15.75 9.95
C LEU A 663 13.77 -15.63 11.04
N THR A 664 12.51 -15.51 10.65
CA THR A 664 11.36 -15.66 11.57
C THR A 664 10.50 -16.84 11.13
N LEU A 665 9.83 -17.51 12.08
CA LEU A 665 8.93 -18.63 11.78
C LEU A 665 7.49 -18.15 11.65
N LYS A 666 6.66 -18.90 10.91
CA LYS A 666 5.22 -18.63 10.82
C LYS A 666 4.53 -18.93 12.14
N CYS A 667 3.87 -17.92 12.68
CA CYS A 667 3.16 -17.94 13.95
C CYS A 667 1.69 -17.51 13.78
N ALA A 668 0.89 -17.69 14.83
CA ALA A 668 -0.40 -17.04 14.94
C ALA A 668 -0.23 -15.53 15.19
N VAL A 669 -1.30 -14.78 14.95
CA VAL A 669 -1.40 -13.34 15.21
C VAL A 669 -2.64 -13.08 16.04
N ASP A 670 -2.54 -12.15 16.99
CA ASP A 670 -3.66 -11.75 17.84
C ASP A 670 -4.67 -10.85 17.11
N GLU A 671 -5.75 -10.47 17.79
CA GLU A 671 -6.78 -9.58 17.25
C GLU A 671 -6.26 -8.18 16.86
N SER A 672 -5.13 -7.75 17.44
CA SER A 672 -4.45 -6.49 17.09
C SER A 672 -3.60 -6.60 15.82
N GLY A 673 -3.31 -7.83 15.36
CA GLY A 673 -2.39 -8.12 14.26
C GLY A 673 -0.93 -8.25 14.72
N THR A 674 -0.70 -8.45 16.03
CA THR A 674 0.64 -8.66 16.59
C THR A 674 0.99 -10.15 16.62
N PRO A 675 2.19 -10.56 16.17
CA PRO A 675 2.69 -11.93 16.28
C PRO A 675 2.66 -12.47 17.71
N THR A 676 2.14 -13.69 17.87
CA THR A 676 2.19 -14.43 19.14
C THR A 676 3.33 -15.45 19.14
N ASP A 677 3.56 -16.10 20.28
CA ASP A 677 4.53 -17.20 20.39
C ASP A 677 3.97 -18.53 19.84
N GLU A 678 2.67 -18.64 19.57
CA GLU A 678 2.03 -19.86 19.07
C GLU A 678 2.36 -20.06 17.57
N LEU A 679 2.72 -21.28 17.17
CA LEU A 679 3.06 -21.59 15.78
C LEU A 679 1.83 -21.57 14.86
N SER A 680 2.00 -21.20 13.58
CA SER A 680 0.90 -21.28 12.62
C SER A 680 0.51 -22.74 12.37
N PRO A 681 -0.74 -23.05 11.97
CA PRO A 681 -1.16 -24.41 11.67
C PRO A 681 -0.27 -25.12 10.64
N GLU A 682 0.24 -24.40 9.63
CA GLU A 682 1.19 -24.95 8.66
C GLU A 682 2.52 -25.36 9.30
N MET A 683 2.99 -24.58 10.28
CA MET A 683 4.24 -24.87 10.99
C MET A 683 4.06 -26.00 12.02
N VAL A 684 2.92 -26.08 12.70
CA VAL A 684 2.57 -27.24 13.56
C VAL A 684 2.47 -28.53 12.74
N ASP A 685 1.86 -28.48 11.56
CA ASP A 685 1.79 -29.63 10.65
C ASP A 685 3.19 -30.01 10.14
N PHE A 686 4.06 -29.04 9.81
CA PHE A 686 5.45 -29.29 9.44
C PHE A 686 6.23 -29.97 10.58
N CYS A 687 6.12 -29.45 11.81
CA CYS A 687 6.73 -30.05 13.00
C CYS A 687 6.29 -31.51 13.17
N ARG A 688 4.97 -31.77 13.12
CA ARG A 688 4.41 -33.12 13.24
C ARG A 688 4.93 -34.07 12.16
N CYS A 689 5.02 -33.63 10.91
CA CYS A 689 5.58 -34.41 9.81
C CYS A 689 7.07 -34.75 9.99
N HIS A 690 7.81 -34.00 10.81
CA HIS A 690 9.23 -34.23 11.11
C HIS A 690 9.47 -34.78 12.53
N GLY A 691 8.42 -35.22 13.23
CA GLY A 691 8.53 -35.81 14.57
C GLY A 691 8.74 -34.81 15.71
N VAL A 692 8.57 -33.51 15.46
CA VAL A 692 8.69 -32.44 16.45
C VAL A 692 7.31 -32.15 17.05
N VAL A 693 7.25 -32.00 18.39
CA VAL A 693 6.01 -31.78 19.16
C VAL A 693 5.82 -30.31 19.57
N ALA A 694 6.74 -29.42 19.16
CA ALA A 694 6.67 -27.99 19.43
C ALA A 694 5.35 -27.36 18.97
N THR A 695 4.78 -26.52 19.84
CA THR A 695 3.58 -25.71 19.56
C THR A 695 3.87 -24.21 19.59
N CYS A 696 5.02 -23.80 20.14
CA CYS A 696 5.45 -22.41 20.23
C CYS A 696 6.80 -22.14 19.52
N ILE A 697 7.09 -20.88 19.17
CA ILE A 697 8.39 -20.46 18.64
C ILE A 697 9.46 -20.67 19.72
N SER A 698 9.14 -20.30 20.96
CA SER A 698 9.97 -20.48 22.15
C SER A 698 10.47 -21.93 22.33
N ASP A 699 9.63 -22.94 22.07
CA ASP A 699 10.02 -24.36 22.07
C ASP A 699 11.18 -24.60 21.08
N ILE A 700 10.98 -24.20 19.82
CA ILE A 700 11.93 -24.42 18.72
C ILE A 700 13.26 -23.71 18.98
N THR A 701 13.21 -22.44 19.41
CA THR A 701 14.42 -21.64 19.64
C THR A 701 15.18 -22.07 20.89
N THR A 702 14.47 -22.48 21.95
CA THR A 702 15.10 -22.88 23.24
C THR A 702 15.67 -24.29 23.17
N LEU A 703 14.92 -25.25 22.63
CA LEU A 703 15.36 -26.64 22.49
C LEU A 703 16.29 -26.86 21.29
N LYS A 704 16.44 -25.84 20.43
CA LYS A 704 17.22 -25.86 19.17
C LYS A 704 16.82 -27.04 18.27
N GLU A 705 15.51 -27.22 18.10
CA GLU A 705 14.90 -28.41 17.50
C GLU A 705 15.59 -28.87 16.21
N SER A 706 16.26 -30.02 16.30
CA SER A 706 17.27 -30.42 15.32
C SER A 706 16.69 -30.63 13.92
N ALA A 707 15.45 -31.09 13.82
CA ALA A 707 14.77 -31.29 12.54
C ALA A 707 14.44 -29.96 11.83
N VAL A 708 14.00 -28.93 12.58
CA VAL A 708 13.72 -27.59 12.03
C VAL A 708 15.01 -26.93 11.57
N HIS A 709 16.06 -26.98 12.39
CA HIS A 709 17.38 -26.46 12.03
C HIS A 709 18.00 -27.19 10.82
N GLN A 710 17.86 -28.51 10.72
CA GLN A 710 18.31 -29.25 9.54
C GLN A 710 17.51 -28.91 8.28
N ALA A 711 16.21 -28.66 8.39
CA ALA A 711 15.39 -28.24 7.26
C ALA A 711 15.81 -26.85 6.75
N ILE A 712 16.01 -25.90 7.66
CA ILE A 712 16.51 -24.55 7.35
C ILE A 712 17.89 -24.64 6.69
N GLN A 713 18.84 -25.38 7.27
CA GLN A 713 20.17 -25.56 6.69
C GLN A 713 20.09 -26.13 5.26
N LYS A 714 19.29 -27.18 5.03
CA LYS A 714 19.09 -27.76 3.69
C LYS A 714 18.49 -26.77 2.70
N GLY A 715 17.58 -25.88 3.13
CA GLY A 715 17.06 -24.80 2.27
C GLY A 715 18.13 -23.78 1.92
N VAL A 716 18.88 -23.30 2.92
CA VAL A 716 20.02 -22.38 2.73
C VAL A 716 21.08 -22.98 1.81
N ASP A 717 21.42 -24.27 1.96
CA ASP A 717 22.39 -24.97 1.12
C ASP A 717 21.95 -25.01 -0.36
N LYS A 718 20.67 -25.23 -0.63
CA LYS A 718 20.12 -25.17 -2.00
C LYS A 718 20.16 -23.76 -2.59
N VAL A 719 19.88 -22.72 -1.79
CA VAL A 719 19.99 -21.33 -2.24
C VAL A 719 21.45 -20.99 -2.55
N ASN A 720 22.37 -21.40 -1.67
CA ASN A 720 23.82 -21.25 -1.85
C ASN A 720 24.36 -22.00 -3.09
N ALA A 721 23.75 -23.13 -3.45
CA ALA A 721 24.08 -23.86 -4.68
C ALA A 721 23.63 -23.13 -5.97
N ARG A 722 22.73 -22.13 -5.85
CA ARG A 722 22.29 -21.23 -6.94
C ARG A 722 22.90 -19.82 -6.84
N ALA A 723 23.86 -19.60 -5.95
CA ALA A 723 24.53 -18.30 -5.79
C ALA A 723 25.47 -18.02 -6.99
N ILE A 724 25.47 -16.78 -7.49
CA ILE A 724 26.24 -16.40 -8.67
C ILE A 724 27.73 -16.22 -8.33
N SER A 725 28.02 -15.75 -7.12
CA SER A 725 29.38 -15.62 -6.57
C SER A 725 29.50 -16.34 -5.22
N ASN A 726 30.73 -16.49 -4.72
CA ASN A 726 30.94 -16.99 -3.36
C ASN A 726 30.56 -15.97 -2.28
N ALA A 727 30.60 -14.65 -2.56
CA ALA A 727 30.18 -13.64 -1.60
C ALA A 727 28.65 -13.62 -1.42
N GLN A 728 27.88 -14.03 -2.44
CA GLN A 728 26.42 -14.21 -2.35
C GLN A 728 25.97 -15.41 -1.50
N LYS A 729 26.89 -16.23 -0.96
CA LYS A 729 26.53 -17.38 -0.12
C LYS A 729 26.29 -16.96 1.33
N ILE A 730 25.15 -17.37 1.87
CA ILE A 730 24.77 -17.26 3.28
C ILE A 730 25.63 -18.26 4.07
N GLN A 731 26.52 -17.78 4.95
CA GLN A 731 27.39 -18.66 5.75
C GLN A 731 26.86 -18.95 7.16
N LYS A 732 26.09 -18.01 7.74
CA LYS A 732 25.47 -18.16 9.07
C LYS A 732 24.01 -17.71 9.02
N TRP A 733 23.18 -18.26 9.90
CA TRP A 733 21.79 -17.82 10.06
C TRP A 733 21.32 -18.04 11.50
N THR A 734 20.25 -17.37 11.89
CA THR A 734 19.59 -17.57 13.19
C THR A 734 18.07 -17.42 13.06
N ILE A 735 17.34 -18.06 13.96
CA ILE A 735 15.90 -17.86 14.13
C ILE A 735 15.70 -16.79 15.20
N LEU A 736 14.91 -15.77 14.91
CA LEU A 736 14.49 -14.75 15.86
C LEU A 736 13.29 -15.22 16.70
N PRO A 737 13.16 -14.77 17.96
CA PRO A 737 12.12 -15.25 18.88
C PRO A 737 10.70 -14.74 18.56
N ARG A 738 10.54 -13.82 17.59
CA ARG A 738 9.26 -13.23 17.18
C ARG A 738 9.28 -12.92 15.68
N ASP A 739 8.10 -12.89 15.07
CA ASP A 739 7.92 -12.44 13.68
C ASP A 739 7.87 -10.90 13.57
N PHE A 740 8.17 -10.38 12.37
CA PHE A 740 8.15 -8.95 12.07
C PHE A 740 6.73 -8.42 11.93
N SER A 741 6.47 -7.19 12.42
CA SER A 741 5.13 -6.63 12.49
C SER A 741 5.09 -5.10 12.32
N ILE A 742 3.90 -4.55 12.10
CA ILE A 742 3.70 -3.10 12.12
C ILE A 742 3.76 -2.57 13.57
N SER A 743 3.23 -3.33 14.54
CA SER A 743 3.17 -2.95 15.96
C SER A 743 4.52 -3.01 16.68
N GLY A 744 5.36 -4.01 16.38
CA GLY A 744 6.76 -4.09 16.81
C GLY A 744 7.68 -3.11 16.07
N GLY A 745 7.22 -2.58 14.93
CA GLY A 745 7.91 -1.53 14.18
C GLY A 745 8.93 -2.04 13.17
N GLU A 746 9.10 -3.35 13.02
CA GLU A 746 9.96 -3.97 12.01
C GLU A 746 9.44 -3.72 10.58
N LEU A 747 8.11 -3.60 10.43
CA LEU A 747 7.43 -3.29 9.17
C LEU A 747 6.87 -1.85 9.15
N GLY A 748 6.75 -1.29 7.95
CA GLY A 748 5.99 -0.07 7.69
C GLY A 748 4.49 -0.33 7.50
N PRO A 749 3.65 0.73 7.43
CA PRO A 749 2.19 0.58 7.23
C PRO A 749 1.79 -0.21 5.98
N THR A 750 2.66 -0.25 4.96
CA THR A 750 2.51 -1.03 3.72
C THR A 750 3.16 -2.42 3.78
N MET A 751 3.42 -2.94 4.99
CA MET A 751 4.10 -4.24 5.26
C MET A 751 5.54 -4.35 4.72
N LYS A 752 6.18 -3.24 4.33
CA LYS A 752 7.60 -3.22 3.90
C LYS A 752 8.56 -3.32 5.09
N LEU A 753 9.63 -4.10 4.94
CA LEU A 753 10.70 -4.24 5.93
C LEU A 753 11.48 -2.93 6.14
N LYS A 754 11.60 -2.46 7.39
CA LYS A 754 12.45 -1.31 7.76
C LYS A 754 13.85 -1.78 8.15
N ARG A 755 14.68 -2.17 7.17
CA ARG A 755 16.02 -2.74 7.39
C ARG A 755 16.87 -2.01 8.46
N PRO A 756 17.00 -0.68 8.50
CA PRO A 756 17.83 -0.02 9.52
C PRO A 756 17.28 -0.14 10.94
N VAL A 757 15.94 -0.20 11.08
CA VAL A 757 15.26 -0.41 12.37
C VAL A 757 15.51 -1.85 12.84
N VAL A 758 15.30 -2.83 11.98
CA VAL A 758 15.53 -4.26 12.29
C VAL A 758 17.01 -4.53 12.59
N HIS A 759 17.95 -3.94 11.84
CA HIS A 759 19.38 -4.02 12.15
C HIS A 759 19.73 -3.38 13.51
N LYS A 760 19.04 -2.30 13.91
CA LYS A 760 19.23 -1.69 15.24
C LYS A 760 18.63 -2.56 16.35
N MET A 761 17.47 -3.17 16.13
CA MET A 761 16.77 -4.03 17.09
C MET A 761 17.55 -5.32 17.37
N TYR A 762 17.93 -6.05 16.33
CA TYR A 762 18.64 -7.34 16.44
C TYR A 762 20.16 -7.20 16.29
N LYS A 763 20.72 -6.08 16.79
CA LYS A 763 22.14 -5.79 16.63
C LYS A 763 23.00 -6.86 17.31
N GLU A 764 22.59 -7.35 18.48
CA GLU A 764 23.38 -8.31 19.24
C GLU A 764 23.49 -9.65 18.51
N GLU A 765 22.37 -10.15 17.99
CA GLU A 765 22.28 -11.35 17.16
C GLU A 765 23.11 -11.20 15.88
N ILE A 766 23.00 -10.08 15.17
CA ILE A 766 23.81 -9.78 13.98
C ILE A 766 25.31 -9.79 14.33
N ASP A 767 25.70 -9.16 15.44
CA ASP A 767 27.09 -9.12 15.88
C ASP A 767 27.60 -10.52 16.27
N THR A 768 26.77 -11.43 16.81
CA THR A 768 27.23 -12.81 17.08
C THR A 768 27.65 -13.60 15.84
N PHE A 769 27.13 -13.27 14.64
CA PHE A 769 27.62 -13.90 13.42
C PHE A 769 29.08 -13.53 13.13
N TYR A 770 29.54 -12.34 13.54
CA TYR A 770 30.83 -11.77 13.16
C TYR A 770 31.83 -11.66 14.33
N ARG A 771 31.46 -12.14 15.53
CA ARG A 771 32.41 -12.50 16.58
C ARG A 771 33.11 -13.81 16.18
N GLU A 772 34.41 -13.89 16.48
CA GLU A 772 35.26 -15.06 16.20
C GLU A 772 35.00 -16.21 17.19
#